data_AF-A0A0S9EAS6-F1
#
_entry.id   AF-A0A0S9EAS6-F1
#
_cell.length_a   1.000
_cell.length_b   1.000
_cell.length_c   1.000
_cell.angle_alpha   90.00
_cell.angle_beta   90.00
_cell.angle_gamma   90.00
#
_symmetry.space_group_name_H-M   'P 1'
#
loop_
_entity.id
_entity.type
_entity.pdbx_description
1 polymer ?
#
loop_
_entity_poly.entity_id
_entity_poly.type
_entity_poly.pdbx_seq_one_letter_code
_entity_poly.pdbx_strand_id
1 'polypeptide(L)'
;MPIARIFPLADVAIHLPAESSISERLQHEPGELDQELVLYLQGDVTVPELHLNAALDSNHPLHALLAGAAQVGETPYLVLIDGSLQIDGALTAEDDGDAAHLVVLGSAHLRDAVLAGSLLYVRDALAVDDLLWGDGSSGALQAPGGLQARVALFTDDFTVHVQGPEQVEFLMDEVRSVAHRAEFGSEIVGAVFPDEFQDGIDAGEDGLHHMLDRDRVLAAVRAGGSATRTSEEINAQWPVAQDLCADDAISVENILAVVRTPVIAHKEHKAYGWFQQTDFSVCQRHVDDDGDQRDDNVFITVWKTWDFYLSVDMVRTPQGLLPRLAAAVLRRPVTTTPVLTLVYRPYTDGEPGEWQALAPDSAPEAWAACQTAWRGVLDYVRKAVGQHRARYPLYQRLQADLTARHIEDFTSLPVFTERYNDWWDSDKNGHWLDDVWVGARQPCMHDGEPWGRALKFSWENGSPAPGDDDDNAHSVYQIDVDEAREGPALVEFTHAQRQNEARVALPRGAADHLARLLRFYRLVQARLREEHEREQARDAEARRIEAAVYLLALPPLAPDVPDAGVFPVELMTLSEQWQADGQAYVAAIRAHQLAMDAKAQRSGDEDGTAEVAGSDGEPSGQEPQDDEEALPSDPRKEAAPTVLQLARVVHAHADEDLGDRFRQRFAFAPDAYVQRAAKAGRFIGPVIALEDGRVLARIGPAYDDAAHWVALHGVGHTPLASLRGLGRSHDRQVFAQGDGQQVTTHRGFEGPVIARFDLPRGNEGLPPEVAVTAGPLGQRCDELIPFNDGQRVLLLNPTGVYLLTAGSSGTGVQRLHPQTFEEDGPYTWPKNQMDDEVGGNTITTLALDMLHMALSRDERHIAVGDQDSRHILLDAQGTVVAEYDTLSSYPHHAAFSHDSTRLFANSCHLYWGSTLSVPIAPVAPQSPQASEPDQAETPPLDESCRVYASVTEPGLVILGDADGYLHAIGDDGRPLWRHHIGSTISGIDISPDGNTLWAASYGGYLARLQRSEAGMDPYAIGTSRYVETSRWIFWSDEAAPLRW
;
A
#
# COMPACT_ATOMS: atom_id res chain seq x y z
N MET A 1 44.74 18.33 0.20
CA MET A 1 43.68 17.74 1.02
C MET A 1 42.54 18.73 1.05
N PRO A 2 41.33 18.30 0.68
CA PRO A 2 40.18 19.18 0.68
C PRO A 2 39.87 19.66 2.10
N ILE A 3 39.27 20.85 2.21
CA ILE A 3 38.87 21.44 3.47
C ILE A 3 37.35 21.36 3.54
N ALA A 4 36.80 20.65 4.54
CA ALA A 4 35.35 20.56 4.76
C ALA A 4 34.91 21.53 5.88
N ARG A 5 33.79 22.22 5.67
CA ARG A 5 33.15 23.10 6.64
C ARG A 5 31.64 23.05 6.49
N ILE A 6 30.93 23.31 7.58
CA ILE A 6 29.46 23.41 7.57
C ILE A 6 29.10 24.89 7.67
N PHE A 7 28.18 25.33 6.82
CA PHE A 7 27.67 26.69 6.77
C PHE A 7 26.15 26.67 6.61
N PRO A 8 25.43 27.69 7.10
CA PRO A 8 24.08 28.00 6.61
C PRO A 8 24.12 28.28 5.10
N LEU A 9 23.08 27.90 4.36
CA LEU A 9 23.00 28.07 2.91
C LEU A 9 23.18 29.53 2.48
N ALA A 10 22.64 30.49 3.25
CA ALA A 10 22.79 31.91 2.98
C ALA A 10 24.27 32.37 2.93
N ASP A 11 25.14 31.77 3.74
CA ASP A 11 26.56 32.15 3.82
C ASP A 11 27.37 31.67 2.61
N VAL A 12 26.89 30.64 1.90
CA VAL A 12 27.54 30.05 0.73
C VAL A 12 26.79 30.31 -0.58
N ALA A 13 25.63 30.97 -0.54
CA ALA A 13 24.81 31.27 -1.70
C ALA A 13 25.57 31.99 -2.83
N ILE A 14 26.56 32.84 -2.50
CA ILE A 14 27.41 33.53 -3.50
C ILE A 14 28.29 32.57 -4.33
N HIS A 15 28.52 31.36 -3.83
CA HIS A 15 29.30 30.33 -4.51
C HIS A 15 28.44 29.41 -5.37
N LEU A 16 27.11 29.47 -5.24
CA LEU A 16 26.20 28.68 -6.07
C LEU A 16 26.18 29.21 -7.51
N PRO A 17 26.05 28.32 -8.51
CA PRO A 17 25.81 28.73 -9.89
C PRO A 17 24.48 29.46 -10.01
N ALA A 18 24.46 30.61 -10.68
CA ALA A 18 23.28 31.46 -10.79
C ALA A 18 22.09 30.76 -11.50
N GLU A 19 22.40 29.78 -12.35
CA GLU A 19 21.47 28.97 -13.10
C GLU A 19 21.02 27.68 -12.39
N SER A 20 21.51 27.41 -11.18
CA SER A 20 21.06 26.25 -10.39
C SER A 20 19.64 26.46 -9.85
N SER A 21 18.82 25.40 -9.80
CA SER A 21 17.46 25.47 -9.26
C SER A 21 17.42 25.94 -7.80
N ILE A 22 18.45 25.61 -7.01
CA ILE A 22 18.63 26.12 -5.64
C ILE A 22 18.80 27.64 -5.63
N SER A 23 19.60 28.20 -6.56
CA SER A 23 19.78 29.65 -6.67
C SER A 23 18.52 30.37 -7.16
N GLU A 24 17.71 29.73 -7.99
CA GLU A 24 16.41 30.26 -8.41
C GLU A 24 15.42 30.27 -7.23
N ARG A 25 15.35 29.19 -6.46
CA ARG A 25 14.48 29.08 -5.29
C ARG A 25 14.86 30.08 -4.19
N LEU A 26 16.15 30.25 -3.90
CA LEU A 26 16.66 31.30 -2.99
C LEU A 26 16.29 32.73 -3.44
N GLN A 27 16.13 32.99 -4.74
CA GLN A 27 15.72 34.31 -5.24
C GLN A 27 14.21 34.56 -5.09
N HIS A 28 13.39 33.52 -5.17
CA HIS A 28 11.94 33.59 -5.05
C HIS A 28 11.49 33.58 -3.57
N GLU A 29 12.17 32.81 -2.71
CA GLU A 29 11.84 32.57 -1.30
C GLU A 29 13.07 32.76 -0.38
N PRO A 30 13.64 33.99 -0.28
CA PRO A 30 14.92 34.28 0.37
C PRO A 30 14.92 34.19 1.91
N GLY A 31 13.96 33.48 2.51
CA GLY A 31 13.84 33.34 3.97
C GLY A 31 13.61 31.91 4.44
N GLU A 32 13.13 31.01 3.59
CA GLU A 32 12.82 29.62 3.97
C GLU A 32 14.07 28.74 4.04
N LEU A 33 15.03 28.95 3.14
CA LEU A 33 16.21 28.08 3.02
C LEU A 33 17.48 28.66 3.67
N ASP A 34 17.41 29.86 4.26
CA ASP A 34 18.60 30.60 4.71
C ASP A 34 19.43 29.86 5.78
N GLN A 35 18.74 29.11 6.66
CA GLN A 35 19.35 28.37 7.76
C GLN A 35 19.68 26.91 7.43
N GLU A 36 19.34 26.46 6.21
CA GLU A 36 19.59 25.09 5.79
C GLU A 36 21.08 24.76 5.78
N LEU A 37 21.42 23.54 6.20
CA LEU A 37 22.81 23.15 6.41
C LEU A 37 23.49 22.77 5.10
N VAL A 38 24.64 23.39 4.83
CA VAL A 38 25.48 23.09 3.67
C VAL A 38 26.84 22.53 4.09
N LEU A 39 27.17 21.35 3.57
CA LEU A 39 28.53 20.82 3.61
C LEU A 39 29.35 21.42 2.46
N TYR A 40 30.19 22.40 2.78
CA TYR A 40 31.08 23.05 1.81
C TYR A 40 32.48 22.45 1.83
N LEU A 41 32.91 21.91 0.68
CA LEU A 41 34.19 21.25 0.46
C LEU A 41 35.04 22.05 -0.53
N GLN A 42 36.21 22.51 -0.10
CA GLN A 42 37.15 23.23 -0.96
C GLN A 42 38.30 22.34 -1.42
N GLY A 43 38.46 22.18 -2.73
CA GLY A 43 39.48 21.33 -3.38
C GLY A 43 38.91 20.01 -3.90
N ASP A 44 39.73 19.26 -4.65
CA ASP A 44 39.30 18.00 -5.26
C ASP A 44 39.02 16.92 -4.20
N VAL A 45 37.91 16.21 -4.38
CA VAL A 45 37.38 15.19 -3.48
C VAL A 45 37.39 13.83 -4.17
N THR A 46 37.85 12.81 -3.44
CA THR A 46 37.77 11.41 -3.87
C THR A 46 37.18 10.59 -2.73
N VAL A 47 36.09 9.87 -3.02
CA VAL A 47 35.41 9.00 -2.06
C VAL A 47 35.08 7.65 -2.70
N PRO A 48 34.99 6.57 -1.93
CA PRO A 48 34.59 5.27 -2.46
C PRO A 48 33.12 5.27 -2.93
N GLU A 49 32.23 5.93 -2.20
CA GLU A 49 30.79 6.03 -2.48
C GLU A 49 30.23 7.31 -1.85
N LEU A 50 29.03 7.73 -2.27
CA LEU A 50 28.31 8.86 -1.67
C LEU A 50 26.80 8.60 -1.70
N HIS A 51 26.17 8.64 -0.53
CA HIS A 51 24.72 8.47 -0.38
C HIS A 51 24.14 9.77 0.16
N LEU A 52 23.28 10.42 -0.61
CA LEU A 52 22.80 11.77 -0.33
C LEU A 52 21.76 11.81 0.80
N ASN A 53 21.10 10.70 1.11
CA ASN A 53 20.20 10.54 2.26
C ASN A 53 20.94 10.29 3.58
N ALA A 54 22.26 10.05 3.55
CA ALA A 54 23.00 9.69 4.75
C ALA A 54 23.28 10.93 5.63
N ALA A 55 22.95 10.81 6.93
CA ALA A 55 23.32 11.80 7.94
C ALA A 55 24.85 11.96 8.03
N LEU A 56 25.33 13.15 8.42
CA LEU A 56 26.76 13.46 8.55
C LEU A 56 27.39 12.90 9.84
N ASP A 57 27.23 11.60 10.07
CA ASP A 57 27.76 10.87 11.22
C ASP A 57 29.17 10.31 10.97
N SER A 58 29.70 9.54 11.92
CA SER A 58 31.05 8.95 11.80
C SER A 58 31.21 7.94 10.66
N ASN A 59 30.12 7.41 10.11
CA ASN A 59 30.10 6.44 9.04
C ASN A 59 29.94 7.09 7.66
N HIS A 60 29.54 8.36 7.59
CA HIS A 60 29.39 9.09 6.34
C HIS A 60 30.72 9.18 5.56
N PRO A 61 30.77 8.88 4.24
CA PRO A 61 32.01 8.86 3.45
C PRO A 61 32.82 10.18 3.46
N LEU A 62 32.12 11.31 3.58
CA LEU A 62 32.73 12.64 3.69
C LEU A 62 33.12 13.05 5.13
N HIS A 63 32.73 12.29 6.17
CA HIS A 63 32.99 12.64 7.57
C HIS A 63 34.49 12.71 7.89
N ALA A 64 35.31 11.86 7.28
CA ALA A 64 36.76 11.89 7.46
C ALA A 64 37.42 13.23 7.08
N LEU A 65 36.73 14.07 6.30
CA LEU A 65 37.19 15.40 5.88
C LEU A 65 36.80 16.52 6.87
N LEU A 66 35.88 16.25 7.81
CA LEU A 66 35.47 17.18 8.86
C LEU A 66 36.51 17.21 9.99
N ALA A 67 37.46 18.12 9.91
CA ALA A 67 38.53 18.28 10.90
C ALA A 67 38.03 18.89 12.22
N GLY A 68 37.32 18.11 13.04
CA GLY A 68 36.91 18.48 14.41
C GLY A 68 35.71 19.42 14.50
N ALA A 69 34.84 19.45 13.48
CA ALA A 69 33.52 20.06 13.57
C ALA A 69 32.58 19.20 14.44
N ALA A 70 31.62 19.82 15.12
CA ALA A 70 30.62 19.11 15.92
C ALA A 70 29.88 18.08 15.06
N GLN A 71 29.56 16.91 15.63
CA GLN A 71 28.66 15.94 15.00
C GLN A 71 27.35 16.64 14.68
N VAL A 72 27.00 16.65 13.40
CA VAL A 72 25.67 17.02 12.94
C VAL A 72 24.99 15.69 12.64
N GLY A 73 24.03 15.30 13.48
CA GLY A 73 23.29 14.05 13.32
C GLY A 73 22.21 14.11 12.25
N GLU A 74 22.24 15.13 11.40
CA GLU A 74 21.23 15.44 10.38
C GLU A 74 21.88 15.38 8.98
N THR A 75 21.06 15.10 7.98
CA THR A 75 21.44 15.14 6.56
C THR A 75 21.52 16.60 6.10
N PRO A 76 22.60 17.02 5.41
CA PRO A 76 22.72 18.39 4.95
C PRO A 76 21.74 18.62 3.80
N TYR A 77 21.14 19.80 3.74
CA TYR A 77 20.33 20.19 2.58
C TYR A 77 21.15 20.19 1.27
N LEU A 78 22.43 20.56 1.34
CA LEU A 78 23.30 20.64 0.18
C LEU A 78 24.74 20.20 0.50
N VAL A 79 25.34 19.44 -0.41
CA VAL A 79 26.78 19.21 -0.51
C VAL A 79 27.34 20.06 -1.65
N LEU A 80 28.17 21.05 -1.33
CA LEU A 80 28.81 21.95 -2.30
C LEU A 80 30.31 21.68 -2.39
N ILE A 81 30.78 21.22 -3.55
CA ILE A 81 32.18 20.92 -3.83
C ILE A 81 32.76 22.00 -4.75
N ASP A 82 33.61 22.86 -4.19
CA ASP A 82 34.45 23.80 -4.93
C ASP A 82 35.76 23.13 -5.38
N GLY A 83 35.61 22.21 -6.33
CA GLY A 83 36.65 21.32 -6.84
C GLY A 83 36.05 20.22 -7.72
N SER A 84 36.86 19.26 -8.15
CA SER A 84 36.39 18.08 -8.88
C SER A 84 36.01 16.95 -7.92
N LEU A 85 35.06 16.10 -8.32
CA LEU A 85 34.59 14.95 -7.56
C LEU A 85 34.93 13.65 -8.30
N GLN A 86 35.57 12.71 -7.62
CA GLN A 86 35.76 11.33 -8.07
C GLN A 86 35.04 10.40 -7.08
N ILE A 87 34.14 9.56 -7.60
CA ILE A 87 33.52 8.46 -6.85
C ILE A 87 33.87 7.15 -7.54
N ASP A 88 34.53 6.25 -6.81
CA ASP A 88 34.95 4.94 -7.36
C ASP A 88 33.78 3.92 -7.43
N GLY A 89 32.72 4.16 -6.65
CA GLY A 89 31.49 3.38 -6.55
C GLY A 89 30.24 4.20 -6.88
N ALA A 90 29.17 4.02 -6.10
CA ALA A 90 27.87 4.60 -6.41
C ALA A 90 27.65 5.98 -5.77
N LEU A 91 26.99 6.87 -6.53
CA LEU A 91 26.26 8.03 -6.04
C LEU A 91 24.78 7.66 -5.97
N THR A 92 24.14 7.76 -4.80
CA THR A 92 22.70 7.44 -4.67
C THR A 92 21.90 8.50 -3.94
N ALA A 93 20.67 8.73 -4.40
CA ALA A 93 19.64 9.50 -3.69
C ALA A 93 18.28 8.80 -3.77
N GLU A 94 17.50 8.80 -2.70
CA GLU A 94 16.14 8.26 -2.62
C GLU A 94 15.09 9.38 -2.53
N ASP A 95 13.87 9.10 -2.97
CA ASP A 95 12.75 10.07 -2.97
C ASP A 95 11.94 10.00 -1.66
N ASP A 96 12.62 10.17 -0.53
CA ASP A 96 12.03 10.23 0.81
C ASP A 96 11.81 11.67 1.33
N GLY A 97 12.28 12.67 0.57
CA GLY A 97 12.23 14.09 0.91
C GLY A 97 13.45 14.61 1.67
N ASP A 98 14.36 13.74 2.12
CA ASP A 98 15.48 14.09 3.00
C ASP A 98 16.85 14.04 2.30
N ALA A 99 16.88 13.67 1.02
CA ALA A 99 18.11 13.53 0.25
C ALA A 99 18.79 14.88 -0.05
N ALA A 100 20.06 15.02 0.36
CA ALA A 100 20.88 16.19 0.09
C ALA A 100 21.00 16.51 -1.41
N HIS A 101 20.94 17.78 -1.80
CA HIS A 101 21.36 18.18 -3.14
C HIS A 101 22.89 18.13 -3.28
N LEU A 102 23.41 17.95 -4.49
CA LEU A 102 24.86 17.91 -4.79
C LEU A 102 25.23 18.89 -5.90
N VAL A 103 26.11 19.85 -5.57
CA VAL A 103 26.66 20.83 -6.52
C VAL A 103 28.18 20.67 -6.60
N VAL A 104 28.68 20.34 -7.79
CA VAL A 104 30.11 20.21 -8.09
C VAL A 104 30.52 21.33 -9.05
N LEU A 105 31.40 22.22 -8.58
CA LEU A 105 31.90 23.33 -9.39
C LEU A 105 33.03 22.90 -10.35
N GLY A 106 33.65 21.73 -10.16
CA GLY A 106 34.60 21.15 -11.11
C GLY A 106 33.96 20.11 -12.04
N SER A 107 34.77 19.13 -12.45
CA SER A 107 34.29 17.93 -13.14
C SER A 107 33.89 16.85 -12.13
N ALA A 108 32.95 15.99 -12.51
CA ALA A 108 32.56 14.83 -11.71
C ALA A 108 32.79 13.54 -12.51
N HIS A 109 33.39 12.54 -11.88
CA HIS A 109 33.58 11.21 -12.45
C HIS A 109 33.08 10.17 -11.45
N LEU A 110 32.09 9.40 -11.87
CA LEU A 110 31.34 8.45 -11.05
C LEU A 110 31.37 7.09 -11.72
N ARG A 111 31.33 6.00 -10.96
CA ARG A 111 31.07 4.69 -11.56
C ARG A 111 29.59 4.52 -11.89
N ASP A 112 28.74 4.71 -10.88
CA ASP A 112 27.29 4.58 -10.95
C ASP A 112 26.62 5.80 -10.29
N ALA A 113 25.47 6.22 -10.79
CA ALA A 113 24.64 7.28 -10.23
C ALA A 113 23.15 6.91 -10.36
N VAL A 114 22.45 6.76 -9.23
CA VAL A 114 21.01 6.48 -9.18
C VAL A 114 20.34 7.53 -8.30
N LEU A 115 19.56 8.43 -8.91
CA LEU A 115 19.10 9.66 -8.29
C LEU A 115 17.57 9.77 -8.36
N ALA A 116 16.94 10.02 -7.22
CA ALA A 116 15.59 10.55 -7.10
C ALA A 116 15.58 11.57 -5.95
N GLY A 117 14.62 12.51 -5.91
CA GLY A 117 14.55 13.48 -4.79
C GLY A 117 15.57 14.63 -4.83
N SER A 118 16.71 14.46 -5.52
CA SER A 118 17.86 15.38 -5.40
C SER A 118 18.28 16.04 -6.71
N LEU A 119 18.97 17.17 -6.56
CA LEU A 119 19.63 17.89 -7.66
C LEU A 119 21.08 17.41 -7.73
N LEU A 120 21.52 16.99 -8.91
CA LEU A 120 22.93 16.88 -9.26
C LEU A 120 23.31 17.99 -10.25
N TYR A 121 24.11 18.95 -9.80
CA TYR A 121 24.70 19.97 -10.66
C TYR A 121 26.21 19.73 -10.84
N VAL A 122 26.69 19.71 -12.08
CA VAL A 122 28.13 19.61 -12.41
C VAL A 122 28.51 20.68 -13.42
N ARG A 123 29.33 21.66 -13.01
CA ARG A 123 29.66 22.83 -13.85
C ARG A 123 30.44 22.46 -15.11
N ASP A 124 31.46 21.62 -14.96
CA ASP A 124 32.32 21.20 -16.06
C ASP A 124 31.79 19.86 -16.64
N ALA A 125 32.63 18.84 -16.84
CA ALA A 125 32.19 17.57 -17.42
C ALA A 125 31.68 16.59 -16.34
N LEU A 126 30.54 15.94 -16.60
CA LEU A 126 30.07 14.76 -15.86
C LEU A 126 30.38 13.50 -16.67
N ALA A 127 31.15 12.59 -16.08
CA ALA A 127 31.43 11.26 -16.62
C ALA A 127 30.89 10.18 -15.68
N VAL A 128 30.11 9.25 -16.21
CA VAL A 128 29.58 8.08 -15.49
C VAL A 128 30.01 6.81 -16.23
N ASP A 129 30.80 5.96 -15.59
CA ASP A 129 31.38 4.79 -16.26
C ASP A 129 30.33 3.74 -16.66
N ASP A 130 29.29 3.57 -15.85
CA ASP A 130 28.32 2.49 -15.98
C ASP A 130 26.87 2.96 -16.10
N LEU A 131 26.16 3.15 -14.98
CA LEU A 131 24.75 3.54 -14.96
C LEU A 131 24.55 4.97 -14.45
N LEU A 132 23.84 5.80 -15.21
CA LEU A 132 23.22 7.05 -14.76
C LEU A 132 21.70 6.90 -14.84
N TRP A 133 21.02 6.76 -13.70
CA TRP A 133 19.55 6.72 -13.63
C TRP A 133 19.02 7.91 -12.85
N GLY A 134 18.23 8.76 -13.49
CA GLY A 134 17.43 9.79 -12.84
C GLY A 134 15.95 9.43 -12.91
N ASP A 135 15.26 9.47 -11.78
CA ASP A 135 13.88 9.00 -11.62
C ASP A 135 13.08 9.92 -10.67
N GLY A 136 11.78 10.08 -10.91
CA GLY A 136 10.86 10.82 -10.05
C GLY A 136 10.82 12.35 -10.24
N SER A 137 9.68 12.94 -9.85
CA SER A 137 9.31 14.35 -10.09
C SER A 137 10.12 15.43 -9.34
N SER A 138 10.80 15.06 -8.26
CA SER A 138 11.52 15.95 -7.33
C SER A 138 13.02 16.10 -7.66
N GLY A 139 13.55 15.23 -8.52
CA GLY A 139 14.97 15.17 -8.87
C GLY A 139 15.35 15.97 -10.12
N ALA A 140 16.62 16.39 -10.20
CA ALA A 140 17.14 17.08 -11.37
C ALA A 140 18.61 16.80 -11.65
N LEU A 141 18.99 16.75 -12.93
CA LEU A 141 20.37 16.73 -13.42
C LEU A 141 20.66 17.98 -14.24
N GLN A 142 21.70 18.73 -13.85
CA GLN A 142 22.20 19.91 -14.56
C GLN A 142 23.69 19.76 -14.87
N ALA A 143 24.03 19.53 -16.14
CA ALA A 143 25.40 19.32 -16.61
C ALA A 143 25.76 20.29 -17.77
N PRO A 144 25.97 21.59 -17.49
CA PRO A 144 26.28 22.57 -18.54
C PRO A 144 27.58 22.29 -19.31
N GLY A 145 28.60 21.68 -18.70
CA GLY A 145 29.86 21.37 -19.39
C GLY A 145 29.85 20.06 -20.20
N GLY A 146 28.77 19.27 -20.13
CA GLY A 146 28.55 18.06 -20.93
C GLY A 146 28.40 16.79 -20.10
N LEU A 147 27.87 15.75 -20.74
CA LEU A 147 27.57 14.45 -20.14
C LEU A 147 28.21 13.32 -20.96
N GLN A 148 28.95 12.45 -20.30
CA GLN A 148 29.39 11.17 -20.83
C GLN A 148 28.88 10.05 -19.93
N ALA A 149 28.18 9.07 -20.51
CA ALA A 149 27.74 7.89 -19.77
C ALA A 149 27.75 6.64 -20.67
N ARG A 150 27.90 5.45 -20.09
CA ARG A 150 27.65 4.22 -20.85
C ARG A 150 26.15 3.99 -21.00
N VAL A 151 25.43 3.90 -19.89
CA VAL A 151 23.98 3.79 -19.83
C VAL A 151 23.42 5.05 -19.15
N ALA A 152 22.46 5.71 -19.79
CA ALA A 152 21.67 6.74 -19.13
C ALA A 152 20.18 6.42 -19.27
N LEU A 153 19.47 6.41 -18.14
CA LEU A 153 18.04 6.19 -18.02
C LEU A 153 17.42 7.40 -17.31
N PHE A 154 16.50 8.09 -17.97
CA PHE A 154 15.76 9.20 -17.39
C PHE A 154 14.27 8.92 -17.54
N THR A 155 13.58 8.81 -16.41
CA THR A 155 12.21 8.30 -16.33
C THR A 155 11.31 9.20 -15.50
N ASP A 156 10.01 9.01 -15.68
CA ASP A 156 8.96 9.77 -14.99
C ASP A 156 9.14 11.30 -15.18
N ASP A 157 8.98 12.11 -14.15
CA ASP A 157 9.07 13.57 -14.22
C ASP A 157 10.48 14.13 -13.88
N PHE A 158 11.53 13.30 -13.96
CA PHE A 158 12.89 13.70 -13.58
C PHE A 158 13.47 14.78 -14.50
N THR A 159 13.93 15.92 -13.98
CA THR A 159 14.33 17.04 -14.86
C THR A 159 15.78 16.91 -15.35
N VAL A 160 16.03 17.04 -16.66
CA VAL A 160 17.39 16.93 -17.23
C VAL A 160 17.76 18.15 -18.09
N HIS A 161 18.91 18.77 -17.78
CA HIS A 161 19.47 19.90 -18.51
C HIS A 161 20.96 19.68 -18.84
N VAL A 162 21.25 19.40 -20.12
CA VAL A 162 22.61 19.26 -20.65
C VAL A 162 22.82 20.31 -21.73
N GLN A 163 23.83 21.18 -21.57
CA GLN A 163 24.16 22.23 -22.56
C GLN A 163 25.42 21.89 -23.37
N GLY A 164 26.37 21.18 -22.75
CA GLY A 164 27.61 20.75 -23.38
C GLY A 164 27.43 19.52 -24.28
N PRO A 165 28.54 18.95 -24.77
CA PRO A 165 28.50 17.71 -25.54
C PRO A 165 27.89 16.55 -24.74
N GLU A 166 27.01 15.78 -25.36
CA GLU A 166 26.40 14.58 -24.79
C GLU A 166 26.88 13.34 -25.54
N GLN A 167 27.45 12.37 -24.82
CA GLN A 167 27.94 11.09 -25.34
C GLN A 167 27.45 9.96 -24.46
N VAL A 168 26.34 9.35 -24.86
CA VAL A 168 25.74 8.21 -24.16
C VAL A 168 25.64 7.01 -25.11
N GLU A 169 26.17 5.85 -24.73
CA GLU A 169 26.12 4.65 -25.58
C GLU A 169 24.69 4.09 -25.69
N PHE A 170 24.02 3.96 -24.54
CA PHE A 170 22.63 3.50 -24.40
C PHE A 170 21.79 4.55 -23.65
N LEU A 171 21.31 5.54 -24.40
CA LEU A 171 20.37 6.55 -23.89
C LEU A 171 18.93 6.02 -23.93
N MET A 172 18.23 6.09 -22.81
CA MET A 172 16.80 5.85 -22.64
C MET A 172 16.24 7.05 -21.88
N ASP A 173 15.43 7.89 -22.54
CA ASP A 173 15.08 9.21 -22.02
C ASP A 173 13.61 9.51 -22.34
N GLU A 174 12.74 9.34 -21.35
CA GLU A 174 11.30 9.62 -21.46
C GLU A 174 10.97 11.09 -21.16
N VAL A 175 11.91 11.81 -20.57
CA VAL A 175 11.72 13.17 -20.06
C VAL A 175 11.95 14.19 -21.17
N ARG A 176 13.07 14.07 -21.88
CA ARG A 176 13.48 15.03 -22.91
C ARG A 176 13.01 14.56 -24.27
N SER A 177 12.56 15.49 -25.11
CA SER A 177 12.22 15.19 -26.52
C SER A 177 13.46 15.01 -27.42
N VAL A 178 14.33 14.07 -27.06
CA VAL A 178 15.55 13.69 -27.79
C VAL A 178 15.42 12.27 -28.33
N ALA A 179 16.11 11.95 -29.42
CA ALA A 179 16.09 10.58 -29.94
C ALA A 179 16.86 9.64 -28.98
N HIS A 180 16.22 8.55 -28.57
CA HIS A 180 16.79 7.58 -27.62
C HIS A 180 16.45 6.14 -28.05
N ARG A 181 16.99 5.14 -27.35
CA ARG A 181 16.90 3.72 -27.74
C ARG A 181 15.53 3.08 -27.49
N ALA A 182 14.71 3.67 -26.63
CA ALA A 182 13.43 3.13 -26.19
C ALA A 182 12.21 3.85 -26.83
N GLU A 183 12.43 4.83 -27.71
CA GLU A 183 11.40 5.75 -28.23
C GLU A 183 10.18 5.02 -28.84
N PHE A 184 10.40 3.85 -29.44
CA PHE A 184 9.36 3.06 -30.11
C PHE A 184 9.18 1.66 -29.50
N GLY A 185 9.81 1.40 -28.35
CA GLY A 185 9.78 0.10 -27.71
C GLY A 185 10.67 0.04 -26.47
N SER A 186 10.06 -0.28 -25.34
CA SER A 186 10.68 -0.34 -24.03
C SER A 186 11.60 -1.56 -23.81
N GLU A 187 11.56 -2.54 -24.72
CA GLU A 187 12.24 -3.83 -24.57
C GLU A 187 13.78 -3.76 -24.57
N ILE A 188 14.37 -2.62 -24.97
CA ILE A 188 15.79 -2.36 -24.76
C ILE A 188 16.16 -2.37 -23.27
N VAL A 189 15.25 -1.97 -22.37
CA VAL A 189 15.43 -2.06 -20.92
C VAL A 189 15.75 -3.49 -20.52
N GLY A 190 15.00 -4.47 -21.04
CA GLY A 190 15.24 -5.89 -20.78
C GLY A 190 16.55 -6.43 -21.36
N ALA A 191 17.17 -5.75 -22.33
CA ALA A 191 18.51 -6.07 -22.83
C ALA A 191 19.62 -5.44 -21.96
N VAL A 192 19.39 -4.22 -21.47
CA VAL A 192 20.32 -3.47 -20.62
C VAL A 192 20.34 -4.03 -19.19
N PHE A 193 19.18 -4.23 -18.58
CA PHE A 193 19.05 -4.69 -17.20
C PHE A 193 18.79 -6.21 -17.14
N PRO A 194 19.54 -6.97 -16.32
CA PRO A 194 19.23 -8.34 -16.00
C PRO A 194 17.79 -8.56 -15.48
N ASP A 195 17.23 -9.74 -15.76
CA ASP A 195 15.84 -10.09 -15.43
C ASP A 195 15.53 -9.97 -13.91
N GLU A 196 16.53 -10.02 -13.03
CA GLU A 196 16.39 -9.88 -11.57
C GLU A 196 16.03 -8.46 -11.10
N PHE A 197 16.25 -7.45 -11.95
CA PHE A 197 15.92 -6.05 -11.70
C PHE A 197 14.59 -5.62 -12.32
N GLN A 198 13.84 -6.54 -12.94
CA GLN A 198 12.51 -6.23 -13.46
C GLN A 198 11.49 -6.18 -12.32
N ASP A 199 10.54 -5.24 -12.40
CA ASP A 199 9.41 -5.16 -11.48
C ASP A 199 8.14 -5.70 -12.13
N GLY A 200 7.34 -6.44 -11.34
CA GLY A 200 6.03 -6.95 -11.75
C GLY A 200 5.96 -7.70 -13.10
N ILE A 201 4.74 -7.75 -13.66
CA ILE A 201 4.46 -8.20 -15.03
C ILE A 201 3.90 -6.99 -15.82
N ASP A 202 4.80 -6.08 -16.18
CA ASP A 202 4.48 -4.82 -16.86
C ASP A 202 4.37 -4.97 -18.40
N ALA A 203 3.41 -4.31 -19.03
CA ALA A 203 3.19 -4.40 -20.49
C ALA A 203 4.23 -3.63 -21.33
N GLY A 204 4.92 -2.68 -20.70
CA GLY A 204 5.93 -1.81 -21.28
C GLY A 204 5.32 -0.59 -21.98
N GLU A 205 4.08 -0.22 -21.63
CA GLU A 205 3.31 0.88 -22.26
C GLU A 205 3.10 2.09 -21.32
N ASP A 206 3.23 1.92 -20.00
CA ASP A 206 3.00 3.00 -19.01
C ASP A 206 4.27 3.77 -18.60
N GLY A 207 5.42 3.40 -19.17
CA GLY A 207 6.71 4.06 -18.96
C GLY A 207 7.82 3.10 -18.54
N LEU A 208 9.09 3.53 -18.68
CA LEU A 208 10.23 2.67 -18.38
C LEU A 208 10.46 2.48 -16.88
N HIS A 209 10.01 3.39 -16.02
CA HIS A 209 10.20 3.26 -14.57
C HIS A 209 9.45 2.04 -14.01
N HIS A 210 8.23 1.77 -14.48
CA HIS A 210 7.43 0.61 -14.08
C HIS A 210 8.07 -0.74 -14.45
N MET A 211 9.02 -0.75 -15.38
CA MET A 211 9.68 -1.98 -15.79
C MET A 211 10.78 -2.45 -14.83
N LEU A 212 11.24 -1.61 -13.89
CA LEU A 212 12.42 -1.87 -13.07
C LEU A 212 12.13 -1.72 -11.57
N ASP A 213 12.65 -2.67 -10.79
CA ASP A 213 12.65 -2.60 -9.33
C ASP A 213 13.83 -1.71 -8.89
N ARG A 214 13.51 -0.44 -8.64
CA ARG A 214 14.48 0.60 -8.28
C ARG A 214 15.27 0.24 -7.02
N ASP A 215 14.61 -0.33 -6.02
CA ASP A 215 15.24 -0.69 -4.75
C ASP A 215 16.29 -1.78 -4.93
N ARG A 216 16.02 -2.77 -5.79
CA ARG A 216 17.03 -3.78 -6.16
C ARG A 216 18.20 -3.19 -6.91
N VAL A 217 17.96 -2.26 -7.83
CA VAL A 217 19.04 -1.58 -8.56
C VAL A 217 19.90 -0.77 -7.59
N LEU A 218 19.28 -0.01 -6.68
CA LEU A 218 19.95 0.73 -5.62
C LEU A 218 20.80 -0.20 -4.73
N ALA A 219 20.23 -1.31 -4.26
CA ALA A 219 20.93 -2.28 -3.44
C ALA A 219 22.15 -2.87 -4.17
N ALA A 220 22.03 -3.18 -5.47
CA ALA A 220 23.11 -3.74 -6.27
C ALA A 220 24.27 -2.75 -6.47
N VAL A 221 23.98 -1.48 -6.80
CA VAL A 221 25.02 -0.46 -6.98
C VAL A 221 25.70 -0.10 -5.65
N ARG A 222 24.93 -0.04 -4.54
CA ARG A 222 25.49 0.15 -3.18
C ARG A 222 26.39 -1.00 -2.75
N ALA A 223 26.08 -2.23 -3.16
CA ALA A 223 26.95 -3.38 -2.93
C ALA A 223 28.21 -3.41 -3.84
N GLY A 224 28.39 -2.41 -4.71
CA GLY A 224 29.48 -2.34 -5.69
C GLY A 224 29.31 -3.27 -6.89
N GLY A 225 28.13 -3.89 -7.06
CA GLY A 225 27.74 -4.67 -8.23
C GLY A 225 27.43 -3.77 -9.44
N SER A 226 27.14 -4.38 -10.61
CA SER A 226 26.62 -3.65 -11.76
C SER A 226 25.17 -4.09 -11.99
N ALA A 227 24.28 -3.12 -12.11
CA ALA A 227 22.86 -3.37 -12.40
C ALA A 227 22.60 -3.54 -13.91
N THR A 228 23.62 -3.40 -14.76
CA THR A 228 23.46 -3.44 -16.22
C THR A 228 24.38 -4.48 -16.86
N ARG A 229 24.00 -5.00 -18.02
CA ARG A 229 24.82 -5.88 -18.84
C ARG A 229 25.91 -5.08 -19.55
N THR A 230 26.97 -5.77 -19.96
CA THR A 230 28.07 -5.16 -20.72
C THR A 230 27.62 -4.73 -22.12
N SER A 231 28.31 -3.74 -22.71
CA SER A 231 28.01 -3.29 -24.08
C SER A 231 28.11 -4.41 -25.12
N GLU A 232 29.00 -5.39 -24.92
CA GLU A 232 29.11 -6.56 -25.81
C GLU A 232 27.86 -7.45 -25.72
N GLU A 233 27.39 -7.73 -24.51
CA GLU A 233 26.18 -8.54 -24.28
C GLU A 233 24.93 -7.85 -24.81
N ILE A 234 24.80 -6.54 -24.59
CA ILE A 234 23.67 -5.74 -25.11
C ILE A 234 23.68 -5.78 -26.64
N ASN A 235 24.80 -5.46 -27.28
CA ASN A 235 24.88 -5.45 -28.75
C ASN A 235 24.73 -6.85 -29.38
N ALA A 236 25.12 -7.91 -28.68
CA ALA A 236 24.92 -9.29 -29.13
C ALA A 236 23.44 -9.71 -29.11
N GLN A 237 22.68 -9.28 -28.11
CA GLN A 237 21.25 -9.53 -28.00
C GLN A 237 20.41 -8.56 -28.85
N TRP A 238 20.90 -7.33 -28.99
CA TRP A 238 20.22 -6.19 -29.59
C TRP A 238 20.98 -5.55 -30.77
N PRO A 239 21.37 -6.31 -31.81
CA PRO A 239 22.09 -5.76 -32.95
C PRO A 239 21.24 -4.75 -33.74
N VAL A 240 21.80 -3.56 -34.01
CA VAL A 240 21.16 -2.49 -34.79
C VAL A 240 22.03 -2.10 -35.98
N ALA A 241 21.46 -2.09 -37.19
CA ALA A 241 22.16 -1.69 -38.41
C ALA A 241 22.18 -0.16 -38.60
N GLN A 242 22.97 0.55 -37.79
CA GLN A 242 23.06 2.02 -37.83
C GLN A 242 23.50 2.58 -39.20
N ASP A 243 24.26 1.78 -39.97
CA ASP A 243 24.77 2.09 -41.30
C ASP A 243 23.72 1.95 -42.43
N LEU A 244 22.47 1.56 -42.12
CA LEU A 244 21.44 1.33 -43.14
C LEU A 244 21.08 2.59 -43.95
N CYS A 245 20.96 3.73 -43.26
CA CYS A 245 20.64 5.04 -43.83
C CYS A 245 21.70 6.04 -43.38
N ALA A 246 22.04 7.02 -44.22
CA ALA A 246 23.06 8.01 -43.90
C ALA A 246 22.59 9.03 -42.85
N ASP A 247 21.29 9.30 -42.83
CA ASP A 247 20.57 10.14 -41.87
C ASP A 247 19.14 9.61 -41.70
N ASP A 248 18.34 10.28 -40.87
CA ASP A 248 16.95 9.91 -40.60
C ASP A 248 15.94 10.67 -41.48
N ALA A 249 16.40 11.39 -42.51
CA ALA A 249 15.52 12.22 -43.33
C ALA A 249 14.59 11.39 -44.22
N ILE A 250 13.38 11.89 -44.49
CA ILE A 250 12.50 11.32 -45.52
C ILE A 250 13.08 11.70 -46.88
N SER A 251 13.80 10.77 -47.51
CA SER A 251 14.51 11.01 -48.77
C SER A 251 14.37 9.82 -49.73
N VAL A 252 14.60 10.07 -51.02
CA VAL A 252 14.65 9.00 -52.03
C VAL A 252 15.67 7.93 -51.66
N GLU A 253 16.84 8.33 -51.15
CA GLU A 253 17.91 7.41 -50.78
C GLU A 253 17.50 6.51 -49.61
N ASN A 254 16.94 7.09 -48.55
CA ASN A 254 16.56 6.35 -47.34
C ASN A 254 15.33 5.45 -47.58
N ILE A 255 14.33 5.89 -48.37
CA ILE A 255 13.20 5.03 -48.75
C ILE A 255 13.71 3.83 -49.56
N LEU A 256 14.58 4.06 -50.55
CA LEU A 256 15.15 2.98 -51.34
C LEU A 256 16.04 2.05 -50.51
N ALA A 257 16.73 2.56 -49.49
CA ALA A 257 17.51 1.75 -48.55
C ALA A 257 16.58 0.82 -47.74
N VAL A 258 15.49 1.36 -47.18
CA VAL A 258 14.51 0.61 -46.37
C VAL A 258 13.80 -0.48 -47.17
N VAL A 259 13.29 -0.18 -48.37
CA VAL A 259 12.56 -1.17 -49.17
C VAL A 259 13.48 -2.22 -49.79
N ARG A 260 14.80 -2.01 -49.85
CA ARG A 260 15.79 -2.97 -50.40
C ARG A 260 16.53 -3.75 -49.31
N THR A 261 15.86 -4.01 -48.20
CA THR A 261 16.39 -4.79 -47.08
C THR A 261 15.94 -6.26 -47.13
N PRO A 262 16.63 -7.16 -46.41
CA PRO A 262 16.18 -8.54 -46.19
C PRO A 262 14.93 -8.66 -45.31
N VAL A 263 14.35 -7.54 -44.85
CA VAL A 263 13.05 -7.53 -44.14
C VAL A 263 11.94 -8.02 -45.06
N ILE A 264 12.01 -7.70 -46.35
CA ILE A 264 11.14 -8.31 -47.38
C ILE A 264 11.75 -9.65 -47.78
N ALA A 265 11.00 -10.73 -47.60
CA ALA A 265 11.47 -12.07 -47.93
C ALA A 265 11.77 -12.20 -49.43
N HIS A 266 12.73 -13.07 -49.81
CA HIS A 266 13.25 -13.22 -51.18
C HIS A 266 12.19 -13.49 -52.28
N LYS A 267 10.95 -13.85 -51.93
CA LYS A 267 9.86 -14.13 -52.87
C LYS A 267 8.64 -13.22 -52.68
N GLU A 268 8.74 -12.29 -51.74
CA GLU A 268 7.69 -11.35 -51.42
C GLU A 268 8.07 -9.98 -51.97
N HIS A 269 7.07 -9.13 -52.13
CA HIS A 269 7.25 -7.74 -52.55
C HIS A 269 6.86 -6.75 -51.45
N LYS A 270 6.27 -7.23 -50.37
CA LYS A 270 5.80 -6.44 -49.24
C LYS A 270 6.20 -7.10 -47.93
N ALA A 271 6.47 -6.29 -46.91
CA ALA A 271 6.55 -6.74 -45.52
C ALA A 271 5.77 -5.76 -44.64
N TYR A 272 5.27 -6.28 -43.52
CA TYR A 272 4.44 -5.55 -42.57
C TYR A 272 5.10 -5.58 -41.19
N GLY A 273 4.86 -4.55 -40.40
CA GLY A 273 5.29 -4.47 -39.01
C GLY A 273 4.49 -3.39 -38.30
N TRP A 274 4.60 -3.37 -36.98
CA TRP A 274 4.02 -2.32 -36.15
C TRP A 274 4.86 -2.11 -34.90
N PHE A 275 4.64 -0.97 -34.25
CA PHE A 275 5.19 -0.59 -32.96
C PHE A 275 4.20 0.36 -32.31
N GLN A 276 3.96 0.24 -31.00
CA GLN A 276 2.92 1.00 -30.29
C GLN A 276 1.59 0.97 -31.10
N GLN A 277 0.99 2.13 -31.32
CA GLN A 277 -0.22 2.34 -32.13
C GLN A 277 0.07 2.70 -33.61
N THR A 278 1.26 2.38 -34.12
CA THR A 278 1.65 2.64 -35.52
C THR A 278 1.92 1.34 -36.27
N ASP A 279 1.16 1.09 -37.32
CA ASP A 279 1.45 0.03 -38.29
C ASP A 279 2.13 0.60 -39.53
N PHE A 280 2.87 -0.25 -40.24
CA PHE A 280 3.45 0.12 -41.52
C PHE A 280 3.59 -1.06 -42.47
N SER A 281 3.71 -0.74 -43.76
CA SER A 281 4.16 -1.68 -44.77
C SER A 281 5.26 -1.08 -45.64
N VAL A 282 6.24 -1.91 -45.98
CA VAL A 282 7.30 -1.59 -46.93
C VAL A 282 7.06 -2.37 -48.21
N CYS A 283 7.14 -1.71 -49.37
CA CYS A 283 6.81 -2.30 -50.66
C CYS A 283 7.91 -2.04 -51.67
N GLN A 284 8.42 -3.12 -52.28
CA GLN A 284 9.29 -3.04 -53.45
C GLN A 284 8.46 -2.90 -54.72
N ARG A 285 9.01 -2.18 -55.69
CA ARG A 285 8.38 -1.98 -56.99
C ARG A 285 8.13 -3.33 -57.70
N HIS A 286 6.86 -3.64 -57.94
CA HIS A 286 6.42 -4.87 -58.62
C HIS A 286 5.12 -4.64 -59.39
N VAL A 287 4.68 -5.68 -60.10
CA VAL A 287 3.32 -5.75 -60.64
C VAL A 287 2.58 -6.76 -59.77
N ASP A 288 1.49 -6.34 -59.14
CA ASP A 288 0.70 -7.24 -58.28
C ASP A 288 -0.15 -8.21 -59.11
N ASP A 289 -0.84 -9.13 -58.43
CA ASP A 289 -1.62 -10.20 -59.07
C ASP A 289 -2.79 -9.67 -59.91
N ASP A 290 -3.23 -8.43 -59.66
CA ASP A 290 -4.27 -7.74 -60.41
C ASP A 290 -3.74 -7.01 -61.65
N GLY A 291 -2.41 -6.98 -61.82
CA GLY A 291 -1.73 -6.33 -62.94
C GLY A 291 -1.43 -4.85 -62.72
N ASP A 292 -1.65 -4.34 -61.50
CA ASP A 292 -1.39 -2.95 -61.15
C ASP A 292 0.10 -2.75 -60.84
N GLN A 293 0.64 -1.61 -61.27
CA GLN A 293 2.01 -1.23 -60.95
C GLN A 293 2.06 -0.67 -59.52
N ARG A 294 2.89 -1.27 -58.69
CA ARG A 294 3.23 -0.77 -57.35
C ARG A 294 4.63 -0.18 -57.41
N ASP A 295 4.79 1.06 -56.97
CA ASP A 295 6.09 1.72 -56.85
C ASP A 295 6.82 1.35 -55.55
N ASP A 296 8.10 1.71 -55.44
CA ASP A 296 8.84 1.58 -54.18
C ASP A 296 8.21 2.55 -53.16
N ASN A 297 7.61 2.03 -52.09
CA ASN A 297 6.88 2.86 -51.12
C ASN A 297 6.91 2.32 -49.69
N VAL A 298 6.67 3.22 -48.75
CA VAL A 298 6.37 2.93 -47.35
C VAL A 298 5.01 3.56 -47.03
N PHE A 299 4.08 2.73 -46.57
CA PHE A 299 2.79 3.16 -46.07
C PHE A 299 2.80 3.03 -44.55
N ILE A 300 2.31 4.05 -43.85
CA ILE A 300 2.33 4.10 -42.38
C ILE A 300 0.95 4.55 -41.92
N THR A 301 0.38 3.87 -40.93
CA THR A 301 -0.87 4.25 -40.29
C THR A 301 -0.62 4.46 -38.80
N VAL A 302 -0.85 5.69 -38.33
CA VAL A 302 -0.93 6.05 -36.91
C VAL A 302 -2.40 5.96 -36.53
N TRP A 303 -2.73 5.00 -35.66
CA TRP A 303 -4.08 4.48 -35.44
C TRP A 303 -5.17 5.57 -35.44
N LYS A 304 -6.07 5.48 -36.42
CA LYS A 304 -7.28 6.33 -36.59
C LYS A 304 -6.97 7.83 -36.44
N THR A 305 -5.74 8.24 -36.75
CA THR A 305 -5.26 9.61 -36.66
C THR A 305 -4.71 10.05 -38.01
N TRP A 306 -3.76 9.31 -38.55
CA TRP A 306 -3.07 9.64 -39.80
C TRP A 306 -2.74 8.40 -40.63
N ASP A 307 -2.95 8.49 -41.95
CA ASP A 307 -2.22 7.63 -42.90
C ASP A 307 -1.19 8.46 -43.68
N PHE A 308 -0.03 7.87 -43.91
CA PHE A 308 1.06 8.42 -44.71
C PHE A 308 1.45 7.47 -45.83
N TYR A 309 1.65 8.00 -47.03
CA TYR A 309 2.16 7.25 -48.17
C TYR A 309 3.40 7.96 -48.72
N LEU A 310 4.55 7.31 -48.53
CA LEU A 310 5.88 7.81 -48.89
C LEU A 310 6.40 6.96 -50.06
N SER A 311 6.44 7.53 -51.27
CA SER A 311 6.75 6.77 -52.49
C SER A 311 7.85 7.40 -53.34
N VAL A 312 8.56 6.54 -54.08
CA VAL A 312 9.58 6.93 -55.04
C VAL A 312 9.10 6.63 -56.46
N ASP A 313 8.58 7.66 -57.13
CA ASP A 313 8.05 7.56 -58.47
C ASP A 313 9.15 7.68 -59.52
N MET A 314 9.13 6.79 -60.52
CA MET A 314 10.09 6.83 -61.63
C MET A 314 9.57 7.69 -62.78
N VAL A 315 9.74 9.01 -62.68
CA VAL A 315 9.27 9.96 -63.69
C VAL A 315 10.23 10.03 -64.88
N ARG A 316 9.69 10.09 -66.11
CA ARG A 316 10.52 10.19 -67.33
C ARG A 316 11.29 11.51 -67.36
N THR A 317 12.61 11.45 -67.52
CA THR A 317 13.45 12.65 -67.63
C THR A 317 13.05 13.47 -68.86
N PRO A 318 12.78 14.79 -68.75
CA PRO A 318 12.42 15.62 -69.91
C PRO A 318 13.57 15.65 -70.94
N GLN A 319 13.40 14.95 -72.05
CA GLN A 319 14.32 14.98 -73.19
C GLN A 319 13.76 15.87 -74.30
N GLY A 320 14.62 16.68 -74.94
CA GLY A 320 14.29 17.41 -76.17
C GLY A 320 13.94 16.47 -77.34
N LEU A 321 13.34 17.00 -78.40
CA LEU A 321 12.81 16.21 -79.53
C LEU A 321 13.87 15.31 -80.23
N LEU A 322 15.11 15.79 -80.37
CA LEU A 322 16.21 15.05 -81.01
C LEU A 322 16.64 13.78 -80.24
N PRO A 323 16.95 13.84 -78.93
CA PRO A 323 17.30 12.64 -78.16
C PRO A 323 16.15 11.62 -78.03
N ARG A 324 14.88 12.06 -78.01
CA ARG A 324 13.72 11.14 -78.01
C ARG A 324 13.61 10.30 -79.29
N LEU A 325 13.83 10.93 -80.45
CA LEU A 325 13.85 10.23 -81.76
C LEU A 325 15.04 9.26 -81.84
N ALA A 326 16.20 9.65 -81.33
CA ALA A 326 17.38 8.77 -81.27
C ALA A 326 17.17 7.55 -80.35
N ALA A 327 16.54 7.72 -79.19
CA ALA A 327 16.24 6.63 -78.26
C ALA A 327 15.22 5.64 -78.83
N ALA A 328 14.19 6.13 -79.54
CA ALA A 328 13.17 5.29 -80.17
C ALA A 328 13.73 4.45 -81.34
N VAL A 329 14.63 5.00 -82.15
CA VAL A 329 15.26 4.28 -83.28
C VAL A 329 16.31 3.27 -82.80
N LEU A 330 17.01 3.56 -81.70
CA LEU A 330 18.08 2.69 -81.15
C LEU A 330 17.61 1.70 -80.07
N ARG A 331 16.31 1.64 -79.74
CA ARG A 331 15.75 0.85 -78.62
C ARG A 331 16.50 1.07 -77.30
N ARG A 332 16.92 2.31 -77.03
CA ARG A 332 17.60 2.63 -75.77
C ARG A 332 16.57 2.75 -74.64
N PRO A 333 16.87 2.25 -73.42
CA PRO A 333 15.97 2.37 -72.29
C PRO A 333 15.67 3.85 -72.00
N VAL A 334 14.40 4.14 -71.72
CA VAL A 334 13.94 5.49 -71.36
C VAL A 334 14.58 5.87 -70.03
N THR A 335 15.29 7.01 -70.00
CA THR A 335 15.86 7.51 -68.75
C THR A 335 14.74 8.02 -67.86
N THR A 336 14.67 7.46 -66.65
CA THR A 336 13.76 7.86 -65.58
C THR A 336 14.56 8.44 -64.43
N THR A 337 14.00 9.42 -63.74
CA THR A 337 14.57 10.04 -62.54
C THR A 337 13.64 9.73 -61.37
N PRO A 338 14.15 9.25 -60.23
CA PRO A 338 13.32 9.04 -59.04
C PRO A 338 12.86 10.39 -58.48
N VAL A 339 11.57 10.48 -58.15
CA VAL A 339 10.94 11.66 -57.56
C VAL A 339 10.22 11.22 -56.29
N LEU A 340 10.38 11.99 -55.22
CA LEU A 340 9.71 11.73 -53.95
C LEU A 340 8.26 12.24 -54.01
N THR A 341 7.31 11.37 -53.70
CA THR A 341 5.89 11.70 -53.58
C THR A 341 5.44 11.39 -52.15
N LEU A 342 5.02 12.43 -51.43
CA LEU A 342 4.56 12.37 -50.04
C LEU A 342 3.10 12.84 -49.96
N VAL A 343 2.22 11.95 -49.50
CA VAL A 343 0.82 12.29 -49.26
C VAL A 343 0.37 11.76 -47.90
N TYR A 344 -0.64 12.41 -47.33
CA TYR A 344 -1.24 12.03 -46.05
C TYR A 344 -2.77 12.16 -46.10
N ARG A 345 -3.48 11.49 -45.18
CA ARG A 345 -4.89 11.77 -44.90
C ARG A 345 -5.19 11.70 -43.40
N PRO A 346 -5.94 12.66 -42.83
CA PRO A 346 -6.45 12.58 -41.46
C PRO A 346 -7.61 11.62 -41.34
N TYR A 347 -7.94 11.24 -40.11
CA TYR A 347 -9.18 10.54 -39.77
C TYR A 347 -10.17 11.48 -39.07
N THR A 348 -11.47 11.23 -39.25
CA THR A 348 -12.55 11.87 -38.49
C THR A 348 -13.55 10.80 -38.11
N ASP A 349 -13.88 10.69 -36.82
CA ASP A 349 -14.81 9.69 -36.28
C ASP A 349 -14.48 8.23 -36.70
N GLY A 350 -13.18 7.92 -36.79
CA GLY A 350 -12.70 6.59 -37.18
C GLY A 350 -12.68 6.30 -38.68
N GLU A 351 -13.12 7.25 -39.52
CA GLU A 351 -13.13 7.12 -40.99
C GLU A 351 -12.00 7.93 -41.64
N PRO A 352 -11.31 7.38 -42.66
CA PRO A 352 -10.23 8.08 -43.35
C PRO A 352 -10.75 9.18 -44.30
N GLY A 353 -10.13 10.35 -44.24
CA GLY A 353 -10.39 11.47 -45.16
C GLY A 353 -9.73 11.33 -46.53
N GLU A 354 -9.75 12.43 -47.29
CA GLU A 354 -9.12 12.50 -48.63
C GLU A 354 -7.60 12.67 -48.55
N TRP A 355 -6.89 12.06 -49.50
CA TRP A 355 -5.44 12.20 -49.67
C TRP A 355 -5.02 13.62 -50.06
N GLN A 356 -4.03 14.14 -49.35
CA GLN A 356 -3.50 15.49 -49.50
C GLN A 356 -1.98 15.47 -49.62
N ALA A 357 -1.40 16.48 -50.27
CA ALA A 357 0.05 16.62 -50.37
C ALA A 357 0.67 16.94 -49.00
N LEU A 358 1.69 16.19 -48.60
CA LEU A 358 2.38 16.38 -47.33
C LEU A 358 3.58 17.31 -47.51
N ALA A 359 3.56 18.48 -46.87
CA ALA A 359 4.67 19.42 -46.85
C ALA A 359 4.72 20.20 -45.51
N PRO A 360 5.92 20.61 -45.04
CA PRO A 360 6.08 21.27 -43.73
C PRO A 360 5.23 22.53 -43.57
N ASP A 361 5.17 23.36 -44.60
CA ASP A 361 4.50 24.67 -44.55
C ASP A 361 2.97 24.56 -44.64
N SER A 362 2.45 23.49 -45.25
CA SER A 362 1.00 23.33 -45.49
C SER A 362 0.31 22.43 -44.47
N ALA A 363 1.06 21.55 -43.80
CA ALA A 363 0.53 20.59 -42.85
C ALA A 363 1.55 20.30 -41.72
N PRO A 364 1.85 21.27 -40.84
CA PRO A 364 2.94 21.15 -39.87
C PRO A 364 2.74 20.02 -38.86
N GLU A 365 1.52 19.80 -38.39
CA GLU A 365 1.19 18.71 -37.44
C GLU A 365 1.34 17.33 -38.10
N ALA A 366 0.75 17.14 -39.29
CA ALA A 366 0.89 15.89 -40.04
C ALA A 366 2.34 15.64 -40.46
N TRP A 367 3.11 16.70 -40.76
CA TRP A 367 4.53 16.60 -41.06
C TRP A 367 5.33 16.11 -39.85
N ALA A 368 5.10 16.68 -38.67
CA ALA A 368 5.74 16.24 -37.43
C ALA A 368 5.37 14.78 -37.09
N ALA A 369 4.10 14.41 -37.18
CA ALA A 369 3.63 13.04 -36.97
C ALA A 369 4.27 12.05 -37.96
N CYS A 370 4.36 12.42 -39.25
CA CYS A 370 5.02 11.61 -40.27
C CYS A 370 6.52 11.43 -40.00
N GLN A 371 7.22 12.48 -39.56
CA GLN A 371 8.63 12.40 -39.21
C GLN A 371 8.87 11.43 -38.05
N THR A 372 8.03 11.49 -37.01
CA THR A 372 8.12 10.56 -35.87
C THR A 372 7.80 9.13 -36.29
N ALA A 373 6.72 8.91 -37.04
CA ALA A 373 6.35 7.58 -37.52
C ALA A 373 7.42 6.99 -38.47
N TRP A 374 8.03 7.80 -39.32
CA TRP A 374 9.16 7.40 -40.16
C TRP A 374 10.40 6.99 -39.34
N ARG A 375 10.72 7.70 -38.26
CA ARG A 375 11.80 7.30 -37.34
C ARG A 375 11.53 5.94 -36.70
N GLY A 376 10.29 5.64 -36.33
CA GLY A 376 9.90 4.32 -35.83
C GLY A 376 10.04 3.22 -36.88
N VAL A 377 9.67 3.48 -38.14
CA VAL A 377 9.94 2.54 -39.25
C VAL A 377 11.44 2.30 -39.42
N LEU A 378 12.26 3.35 -39.38
CA LEU A 378 13.72 3.21 -39.46
C LEU A 378 14.27 2.39 -38.30
N ASP A 379 13.83 2.64 -37.06
CA ASP A 379 14.24 1.89 -35.88
C ASP A 379 13.91 0.39 -36.02
N TYR A 380 12.65 0.07 -36.34
CA TYR A 380 12.19 -1.31 -36.58
C TYR A 380 13.05 -1.99 -37.65
N VAL A 381 13.23 -1.36 -38.81
CA VAL A 381 13.96 -1.96 -39.94
C VAL A 381 15.45 -2.11 -39.62
N ARG A 382 16.07 -1.14 -38.93
CA ARG A 382 17.48 -1.23 -38.50
C ARG A 382 17.69 -2.38 -37.51
N LYS A 383 16.77 -2.57 -36.55
CA LYS A 383 16.77 -3.73 -35.64
C LYS A 383 16.59 -5.03 -36.43
N ALA A 384 15.63 -5.09 -37.35
CA ALA A 384 15.39 -6.29 -38.16
C ALA A 384 16.56 -6.68 -39.07
N VAL A 385 17.22 -5.71 -39.71
CA VAL A 385 18.44 -5.92 -40.49
C VAL A 385 19.60 -6.33 -39.58
N GLY A 386 19.73 -5.72 -38.40
CA GLY A 386 20.71 -6.11 -37.39
C GLY A 386 20.55 -7.57 -36.97
N GLN A 387 19.33 -7.97 -36.62
CA GLN A 387 18.97 -9.37 -36.34
C GLN A 387 19.34 -10.27 -37.52
N HIS A 388 18.98 -9.91 -38.76
CA HIS A 388 19.34 -10.70 -39.95
C HIS A 388 20.87 -10.88 -40.09
N ARG A 389 21.65 -9.80 -39.97
CA ARG A 389 23.12 -9.83 -40.06
C ARG A 389 23.74 -10.70 -38.97
N ALA A 390 23.14 -10.71 -37.77
CA ALA A 390 23.53 -11.55 -36.64
C ALA A 390 22.90 -12.97 -36.66
N ARG A 391 22.15 -13.33 -37.71
CA ARG A 391 21.45 -14.62 -37.86
C ARG A 391 20.30 -14.87 -36.87
N TYR A 392 19.59 -13.82 -36.48
CA TYR A 392 18.37 -13.81 -35.67
C TYR A 392 18.54 -14.38 -34.25
N PRO A 393 19.45 -13.83 -33.42
CA PRO A 393 19.68 -14.32 -32.06
C PRO A 393 18.41 -14.34 -31.18
N LEU A 394 17.55 -13.31 -31.24
CA LEU A 394 16.32 -13.29 -30.45
C LEU A 394 15.34 -14.38 -30.86
N TYR A 395 15.16 -14.60 -32.17
CA TYR A 395 14.30 -15.66 -32.68
C TYR A 395 14.83 -17.05 -32.31
N GLN A 396 16.14 -17.27 -32.35
CA GLN A 396 16.75 -18.52 -31.90
C GLN A 396 16.49 -18.78 -30.41
N ARG A 397 16.57 -17.73 -29.58
CA ARG A 397 16.24 -17.80 -28.15
C ARG A 397 14.76 -18.11 -27.93
N LEU A 398 13.86 -17.45 -28.66
CA LEU A 398 12.43 -17.75 -28.62
C LEU A 398 12.15 -19.23 -28.93
N GLN A 399 12.76 -19.78 -29.98
CA GLN A 399 12.60 -21.19 -30.34
C GLN A 399 13.19 -22.16 -29.30
N ALA A 400 14.21 -21.75 -28.55
CA ALA A 400 14.83 -22.55 -27.50
C ALA A 400 14.01 -22.54 -26.21
N ASP A 401 13.43 -21.39 -25.85
CA ASP A 401 12.69 -21.20 -24.60
C ASP A 401 11.23 -21.67 -24.75
N LEU A 402 10.56 -21.33 -25.86
CA LEU A 402 9.15 -21.69 -26.12
C LEU A 402 9.05 -22.92 -27.02
N THR A 403 9.51 -24.07 -26.49
CA THR A 403 9.29 -25.37 -27.14
C THR A 403 7.88 -25.89 -26.90
N ALA A 404 7.38 -26.78 -27.76
CA ALA A 404 6.07 -27.42 -27.57
C ALA A 404 5.93 -28.06 -26.18
N ARG A 405 7.00 -28.68 -25.67
CA ARG A 405 7.04 -29.27 -24.33
C ARG A 405 6.92 -28.21 -23.23
N HIS A 406 7.67 -27.11 -23.33
CA HIS A 406 7.61 -26.06 -22.31
C HIS A 406 6.25 -25.35 -22.30
N ILE A 407 5.64 -25.18 -23.47
CA ILE A 407 4.27 -24.66 -23.58
C ILE A 407 3.28 -25.65 -22.96
N GLU A 408 3.41 -26.96 -23.21
CA GLU A 408 2.60 -27.98 -22.55
C GLU A 408 2.77 -27.97 -21.02
N ASP A 409 4.00 -27.92 -20.52
CA ASP A 409 4.28 -27.86 -19.08
C ASP A 409 3.66 -26.60 -18.45
N PHE A 410 3.67 -25.47 -19.16
CA PHE A 410 3.05 -24.23 -18.70
C PHE A 410 1.51 -24.32 -18.73
N THR A 411 0.93 -24.65 -19.88
CA THR A 411 -0.53 -24.67 -20.00
C THR A 411 -1.18 -25.80 -19.20
N SER A 412 -0.41 -26.76 -18.69
CA SER A 412 -0.91 -27.81 -17.78
C SER A 412 -0.93 -27.41 -16.30
N LEU A 413 -0.54 -26.18 -15.95
CA LEU A 413 -0.68 -25.68 -14.57
C LEU A 413 -2.17 -25.65 -14.15
N PRO A 414 -2.49 -25.95 -12.87
CA PRO A 414 -3.88 -26.03 -12.39
C PRO A 414 -4.73 -24.79 -12.66
N VAL A 415 -4.11 -23.61 -12.68
CA VAL A 415 -4.77 -22.35 -13.07
C VAL A 415 -5.49 -22.46 -14.43
N PHE A 416 -4.94 -23.20 -15.39
CA PHE A 416 -5.50 -23.39 -16.74
C PHE A 416 -6.27 -24.70 -16.93
N THR A 417 -6.17 -25.65 -16.00
CA THR A 417 -6.90 -26.93 -16.10
C THR A 417 -8.12 -26.98 -15.18
N GLU A 418 -8.13 -26.20 -14.09
CA GLU A 418 -9.17 -26.22 -13.05
C GLU A 418 -9.98 -24.93 -12.99
N ARG A 419 -9.33 -23.76 -13.11
CA ARG A 419 -9.98 -22.44 -12.95
C ARG A 419 -10.34 -21.78 -14.28
N TYR A 420 -9.34 -21.56 -15.13
CA TYR A 420 -9.47 -20.94 -16.45
C TYR A 420 -9.29 -22.00 -17.55
N ASN A 421 -10.28 -22.90 -17.63
CA ASN A 421 -10.18 -24.15 -18.40
C ASN A 421 -11.11 -24.22 -19.63
N ASP A 422 -11.78 -23.13 -19.99
CA ASP A 422 -12.64 -23.06 -21.17
C ASP A 422 -12.31 -21.83 -22.01
N TRP A 423 -11.65 -22.07 -23.15
CA TRP A 423 -11.16 -21.03 -24.06
C TRP A 423 -12.28 -20.20 -24.70
N TRP A 424 -13.51 -20.72 -24.76
CA TRP A 424 -14.64 -20.05 -25.39
C TRP A 424 -15.62 -19.41 -24.40
N ASP A 425 -15.35 -19.53 -23.10
CA ASP A 425 -16.09 -18.88 -22.02
C ASP A 425 -15.28 -17.66 -21.53
N SER A 426 -15.83 -16.45 -21.63
CA SER A 426 -15.13 -15.21 -21.28
C SER A 426 -14.69 -15.16 -19.82
N ASP A 427 -15.37 -15.88 -18.92
CA ASP A 427 -15.05 -15.89 -17.50
C ASP A 427 -13.98 -16.95 -17.15
N LYS A 428 -13.65 -17.83 -18.11
CA LYS A 428 -12.77 -18.99 -17.91
C LYS A 428 -11.68 -19.15 -18.97
N ASN A 429 -11.52 -18.21 -19.88
CA ASN A 429 -10.54 -18.31 -20.95
C ASN A 429 -9.15 -17.77 -20.57
N GLY A 430 -9.04 -17.07 -19.44
CA GLY A 430 -7.80 -16.52 -18.91
C GLY A 430 -8.03 -15.50 -17.80
N HIS A 431 -6.97 -14.83 -17.36
CA HIS A 431 -7.03 -13.74 -16.40
C HIS A 431 -5.88 -12.77 -16.56
N TRP A 432 -6.05 -11.58 -16.00
CA TRP A 432 -5.02 -10.55 -15.88
C TRP A 432 -4.05 -10.88 -14.75
N LEU A 433 -2.76 -10.75 -15.04
CA LEU A 433 -1.67 -10.76 -14.09
C LEU A 433 -0.91 -9.46 -14.27
N ASP A 434 -1.09 -8.54 -13.32
CA ASP A 434 -0.69 -7.14 -13.45
C ASP A 434 -1.22 -6.61 -14.82
N ASP A 435 -0.37 -6.19 -15.75
CA ASP A 435 -0.79 -5.56 -17.02
C ASP A 435 -0.89 -6.55 -18.19
N VAL A 436 -0.74 -7.85 -17.93
CA VAL A 436 -0.75 -8.87 -18.97
C VAL A 436 -1.85 -9.90 -18.72
N TRP A 437 -2.78 -9.96 -19.65
CA TRP A 437 -3.77 -11.03 -19.73
C TRP A 437 -3.12 -12.31 -20.26
N VAL A 438 -3.30 -13.42 -19.54
CA VAL A 438 -2.83 -14.74 -19.96
C VAL A 438 -3.98 -15.75 -20.03
N GLY A 439 -4.02 -16.52 -21.12
CA GLY A 439 -4.98 -17.60 -21.31
C GLY A 439 -4.36 -18.79 -22.02
N ALA A 440 -4.88 -19.98 -21.76
CA ALA A 440 -4.38 -21.22 -22.35
C ALA A 440 -5.51 -22.13 -22.86
N ARG A 441 -5.31 -22.76 -24.01
CA ARG A 441 -6.22 -23.74 -24.60
C ARG A 441 -5.65 -25.13 -24.48
N GLN A 442 -6.42 -26.07 -23.94
CA GLN A 442 -6.10 -27.49 -23.99
C GLN A 442 -6.52 -28.10 -25.34
N PRO A 443 -5.84 -29.16 -25.83
CA PRO A 443 -6.30 -29.91 -27.00
C PRO A 443 -7.73 -30.42 -26.80
N CYS A 444 -8.63 -30.09 -27.73
CA CYS A 444 -10.04 -30.47 -27.63
C CYS A 444 -10.74 -30.55 -29.00
N MET A 445 -12.00 -30.98 -28.98
CA MET A 445 -12.91 -30.87 -30.12
C MET A 445 -13.90 -29.74 -29.84
N HIS A 446 -13.98 -28.75 -30.72
CA HIS A 446 -14.95 -27.66 -30.63
C HIS A 446 -15.64 -27.49 -31.99
N ASP A 447 -16.97 -27.45 -31.99
CA ASP A 447 -17.81 -27.42 -33.20
C ASP A 447 -17.47 -28.49 -34.27
N GLY A 448 -16.99 -29.65 -33.82
CA GLY A 448 -16.62 -30.76 -34.68
C GLY A 448 -15.24 -30.65 -35.33
N GLU A 449 -14.48 -29.59 -35.04
CA GLU A 449 -13.11 -29.40 -35.49
C GLU A 449 -12.11 -29.65 -34.35
N PRO A 450 -10.97 -30.31 -34.61
CA PRO A 450 -9.92 -30.50 -33.63
C PRO A 450 -9.13 -29.20 -33.45
N TRP A 451 -8.97 -28.78 -32.19
CA TRP A 451 -8.14 -27.64 -31.82
C TRP A 451 -6.94 -28.10 -31.00
N GLY A 452 -5.75 -27.67 -31.42
CA GLY A 452 -4.50 -27.93 -30.71
C GLY A 452 -4.32 -27.04 -29.48
N ARG A 453 -3.24 -27.28 -28.74
CA ARG A 453 -2.87 -26.48 -27.58
C ARG A 453 -2.49 -25.06 -28.00
N ALA A 454 -2.89 -24.06 -27.22
CA ALA A 454 -2.50 -22.67 -27.45
C ALA A 454 -2.21 -21.94 -26.15
N LEU A 455 -1.35 -20.93 -26.23
CA LEU A 455 -1.07 -19.96 -25.18
C LEU A 455 -1.28 -18.56 -25.77
N LYS A 456 -1.95 -17.67 -25.04
CA LYS A 456 -2.21 -16.29 -25.47
C LYS A 456 -1.77 -15.33 -24.38
N PHE A 457 -1.07 -14.29 -24.79
CA PHE A 457 -0.79 -13.09 -24.00
C PHE A 457 -1.48 -11.89 -24.66
N SER A 458 -2.13 -11.05 -23.87
CA SER A 458 -2.80 -9.82 -24.34
C SER A 458 -2.48 -8.68 -23.37
N TRP A 459 -2.40 -7.45 -23.87
CA TRP A 459 -2.18 -6.26 -23.04
C TRP A 459 -2.83 -5.06 -23.71
N GLU A 460 -3.11 -4.01 -22.94
CA GLU A 460 -3.64 -2.76 -23.48
C GLU A 460 -2.57 -2.04 -24.30
N ASN A 461 -2.86 -1.71 -25.56
CA ASN A 461 -1.95 -1.03 -26.48
C ASN A 461 -2.52 0.35 -26.83
N GLY A 462 -2.49 1.24 -25.84
CA GLY A 462 -3.06 2.59 -25.86
C GLY A 462 -4.59 2.61 -25.81
N SER A 463 -5.20 3.78 -26.03
CA SER A 463 -6.62 3.99 -25.72
C SER A 463 -7.59 3.66 -26.86
N PRO A 464 -8.82 3.20 -26.58
CA PRO A 464 -9.88 3.05 -27.58
C PRO A 464 -10.22 4.37 -28.29
N ALA A 465 -10.42 4.33 -29.60
CA ALA A 465 -10.88 5.45 -30.41
C ALA A 465 -12.38 5.33 -30.74
N PRO A 466 -13.06 6.42 -31.16
CA PRO A 466 -14.47 6.37 -31.57
C PRO A 466 -14.73 5.25 -32.61
N GLY A 467 -15.78 4.47 -32.35
CA GLY A 467 -16.20 3.35 -33.19
C GLY A 467 -15.38 2.07 -33.04
N ASP A 468 -14.57 1.94 -32.00
CA ASP A 468 -13.93 0.67 -31.63
C ASP A 468 -14.87 -0.20 -30.78
N ASP A 469 -14.87 -1.50 -31.06
CA ASP A 469 -15.50 -2.50 -30.18
C ASP A 469 -14.77 -2.59 -28.84
N ASP A 470 -15.43 -3.17 -27.84
CA ASP A 470 -14.79 -3.49 -26.55
C ASP A 470 -13.55 -4.38 -26.78
N ASP A 471 -12.51 -4.16 -25.97
CA ASP A 471 -11.21 -4.83 -26.02
C ASP A 471 -10.38 -4.67 -27.31
N ASN A 472 -10.85 -3.87 -28.26
CA ASN A 472 -10.17 -3.67 -29.54
C ASN A 472 -8.81 -2.95 -29.41
N ALA A 473 -8.61 -2.24 -28.31
CA ALA A 473 -7.35 -1.60 -27.97
C ALA A 473 -6.27 -2.54 -27.42
N HIS A 474 -6.54 -3.84 -27.36
CA HIS A 474 -5.56 -4.81 -26.89
C HIS A 474 -4.74 -5.41 -28.02
N SER A 475 -3.42 -5.43 -27.84
CA SER A 475 -2.53 -6.26 -28.65
C SER A 475 -2.48 -7.68 -28.14
N VAL A 476 -2.04 -8.59 -29.01
CA VAL A 476 -2.03 -10.03 -28.70
C VAL A 476 -0.83 -10.75 -29.29
N TYR A 477 -0.24 -11.63 -28.48
CA TYR A 477 0.60 -12.73 -28.93
C TYR A 477 -0.14 -14.05 -28.74
N GLN A 478 -0.19 -14.89 -29.77
CA GLN A 478 -0.73 -16.25 -29.67
C GLN A 478 0.29 -17.25 -30.17
N ILE A 479 0.50 -18.29 -29.35
CA ILE A 479 1.42 -19.37 -29.59
C ILE A 479 0.60 -20.65 -29.74
N ASP A 480 0.49 -21.17 -30.95
CA ASP A 480 -0.21 -22.42 -31.23
C ASP A 480 0.80 -23.57 -31.35
N VAL A 481 0.46 -24.70 -30.74
CA VAL A 481 1.21 -25.95 -30.89
C VAL A 481 0.43 -26.85 -31.85
N ASP A 482 0.96 -26.98 -33.06
CA ASP A 482 0.48 -27.97 -34.03
C ASP A 482 1.07 -29.34 -33.67
N GLU A 483 0.25 -30.16 -33.03
CA GLU A 483 0.53 -31.55 -32.70
C GLU A 483 0.43 -32.40 -33.98
N ALA A 484 1.42 -32.29 -34.85
CA ALA A 484 1.51 -33.08 -36.07
C ALA A 484 1.37 -34.58 -35.76
N ARG A 485 0.38 -35.25 -36.38
CA ARG A 485 0.11 -36.68 -36.15
C ARG A 485 1.27 -37.61 -36.51
N GLU A 486 2.22 -37.15 -37.34
CA GLU A 486 3.53 -37.77 -37.59
C GLU A 486 4.60 -36.68 -37.78
N GLY A 487 5.42 -36.43 -36.76
CA GLY A 487 6.52 -35.44 -36.77
C GLY A 487 6.74 -34.79 -35.40
N PRO A 488 7.83 -34.03 -35.18
CA PRO A 488 7.95 -33.20 -33.99
C PRO A 488 6.89 -32.10 -34.01
N ALA A 489 6.26 -31.82 -32.87
CA ALA A 489 5.26 -30.76 -32.74
C ALA A 489 5.85 -29.40 -33.19
N LEU A 490 5.09 -28.68 -34.01
CA LEU A 490 5.49 -27.37 -34.52
C LEU A 490 4.89 -26.28 -33.64
N VAL A 491 5.67 -25.26 -33.34
CA VAL A 491 5.21 -24.08 -32.59
C VAL A 491 5.08 -22.92 -33.58
N GLU A 492 3.88 -22.37 -33.67
CA GLU A 492 3.58 -21.21 -34.49
C GLU A 492 3.39 -19.99 -33.59
N PHE A 493 4.09 -18.89 -33.91
CA PHE A 493 4.00 -17.63 -33.20
C PHE A 493 3.26 -16.64 -34.08
N THR A 494 2.13 -16.15 -33.60
CA THR A 494 1.33 -15.14 -34.28
C THR A 494 1.11 -13.93 -33.38
N HIS A 495 0.87 -12.78 -34.00
CA HIS A 495 0.61 -11.54 -33.30
C HIS A 495 -0.36 -10.67 -34.09
N ALA A 496 -1.02 -9.77 -33.40
CA ALA A 496 -1.80 -8.69 -33.99
C ALA A 496 -1.67 -7.45 -33.11
N GLN A 497 -1.69 -6.28 -33.75
CA GLN A 497 -1.73 -5.01 -33.03
C GLN A 497 -3.06 -4.84 -32.30
N ARG A 498 -4.13 -5.44 -32.84
CA ARG A 498 -5.49 -5.35 -32.29
C ARG A 498 -6.14 -6.71 -32.14
N GLN A 499 -6.99 -6.83 -31.13
CA GLN A 499 -7.64 -8.08 -30.77
C GLN A 499 -8.61 -8.59 -31.85
N ASN A 500 -9.20 -7.70 -32.64
CA ASN A 500 -10.13 -8.03 -33.73
C ASN A 500 -9.45 -8.25 -35.10
N GLU A 501 -8.16 -7.94 -35.22
CA GLU A 501 -7.42 -8.10 -36.45
C GLU A 501 -7.05 -9.56 -36.69
N ALA A 502 -6.85 -9.90 -37.97
CA ALA A 502 -6.33 -11.20 -38.33
C ALA A 502 -4.90 -11.34 -37.79
N ARG A 503 -4.67 -12.34 -36.94
CA ARG A 503 -3.33 -12.65 -36.44
C ARG A 503 -2.44 -13.10 -37.59
N VAL A 504 -1.24 -12.53 -37.63
CA VAL A 504 -0.22 -12.84 -38.65
C VAL A 504 1.02 -13.44 -38.00
N ALA A 505 1.77 -14.24 -38.77
CA ALA A 505 3.01 -14.85 -38.30
C ALA A 505 4.00 -13.78 -37.81
N LEU A 506 4.60 -14.02 -36.64
CA LEU A 506 5.56 -13.12 -36.03
C LEU A 506 6.87 -13.10 -36.84
N PRO A 507 7.29 -11.97 -37.44
CA PRO A 507 8.50 -11.91 -38.24
C PRO A 507 9.76 -12.19 -37.42
N ARG A 508 10.71 -12.93 -37.98
CA ARG A 508 11.98 -13.28 -37.29
C ARG A 508 12.86 -12.08 -36.95
N GLY A 509 12.65 -10.95 -37.63
CA GLY A 509 13.35 -9.70 -37.41
C GLY A 509 12.63 -8.72 -36.49
N ALA A 510 11.43 -9.03 -36.01
CA ALA A 510 10.62 -8.17 -35.15
C ALA A 510 11.20 -8.12 -33.72
N ALA A 511 12.34 -7.45 -33.54
CA ALA A 511 13.15 -7.54 -32.33
C ALA A 511 12.38 -7.22 -31.05
N ASP A 512 11.65 -6.10 -31.01
CA ASP A 512 10.86 -5.69 -29.85
C ASP A 512 9.77 -6.71 -29.51
N HIS A 513 8.97 -7.17 -30.49
CA HIS A 513 7.95 -8.19 -30.24
C HIS A 513 8.53 -9.52 -29.75
N LEU A 514 9.66 -9.96 -30.30
CA LEU A 514 10.33 -11.19 -29.87
C LEU A 514 10.83 -11.08 -28.42
N ALA A 515 11.39 -9.92 -28.05
CA ALA A 515 11.86 -9.65 -26.71
C ALA A 515 10.71 -9.56 -25.70
N ARG A 516 9.64 -8.84 -26.04
CA ARG A 516 8.44 -8.73 -25.21
C ARG A 516 7.80 -10.09 -24.95
N LEU A 517 7.63 -10.91 -25.99
CA LEU A 517 7.07 -12.25 -25.85
C LEU A 517 7.93 -13.14 -24.95
N LEU A 518 9.27 -13.08 -25.09
CA LEU A 518 10.18 -13.79 -24.19
C LEU A 518 10.04 -13.33 -22.74
N ARG A 519 9.92 -12.02 -22.51
CA ARG A 519 9.74 -11.41 -21.18
C ARG A 519 8.42 -11.85 -20.55
N PHE A 520 7.30 -11.67 -21.24
CA PHE A 520 5.97 -12.13 -20.79
C PHE A 520 5.96 -13.60 -20.44
N TYR A 521 6.48 -14.45 -21.33
CA TYR A 521 6.54 -15.89 -21.07
C TYR A 521 7.29 -16.23 -19.77
N ARG A 522 8.44 -15.59 -19.50
CA ARG A 522 9.24 -15.88 -18.30
C ARG A 522 8.59 -15.35 -17.02
N LEU A 523 8.19 -14.08 -17.01
CA LEU A 523 7.64 -13.44 -15.81
C LEU A 523 6.32 -14.08 -15.39
N VAL A 524 5.41 -14.28 -16.36
CA VAL A 524 4.10 -14.91 -16.10
C VAL A 524 4.27 -16.36 -15.65
N GLN A 525 5.15 -17.14 -16.31
CA GLN A 525 5.40 -18.52 -15.91
C GLN A 525 5.99 -18.62 -14.48
N ALA A 526 6.92 -17.73 -14.12
CA ALA A 526 7.52 -17.69 -12.80
C ALA A 526 6.47 -17.40 -11.72
N ARG A 527 5.65 -16.35 -11.91
CA ARG A 527 4.59 -15.96 -10.97
C ARG A 527 3.60 -17.10 -10.73
N LEU A 528 3.07 -17.69 -11.81
CA LEU A 528 2.07 -18.75 -11.70
C LEU A 528 2.61 -20.03 -11.06
N ARG A 529 3.89 -20.35 -11.26
CA ARG A 529 4.54 -21.48 -10.56
C ARG A 529 4.72 -21.20 -9.09
N GLU A 530 5.17 -20.00 -8.73
CA GLU A 530 5.37 -19.63 -7.34
C GLU A 530 4.04 -19.63 -6.56
N GLU A 531 2.96 -19.08 -7.15
CA GLU A 531 1.62 -19.15 -6.58
C GLU A 531 1.14 -20.58 -6.37
N HIS A 532 1.37 -21.43 -7.37
CA HIS A 532 1.01 -22.84 -7.29
C HIS A 532 1.80 -23.58 -6.19
N GLU A 533 3.10 -23.33 -6.07
CA GLU A 533 3.95 -23.91 -5.03
C GLU A 533 3.52 -23.44 -3.63
N ARG A 534 3.20 -22.15 -3.48
CA ARG A 534 2.66 -21.58 -2.23
C ARG A 534 1.34 -22.25 -1.83
N GLU A 535 0.44 -22.45 -2.79
CA GLU A 535 -0.82 -23.14 -2.56
C GLU A 535 -0.62 -24.62 -2.17
N GLN A 536 0.23 -25.35 -2.89
CA GLN A 536 0.56 -26.73 -2.55
C GLN A 536 1.18 -26.85 -1.17
N ALA A 537 2.08 -25.93 -0.79
CA ALA A 537 2.69 -25.89 0.52
C ALA A 537 1.64 -25.66 1.62
N ARG A 538 0.72 -24.71 1.41
CA ARG A 538 -0.40 -24.46 2.32
C ARG A 538 -1.29 -25.68 2.49
N ASP A 539 -1.63 -26.37 1.40
CA ASP A 539 -2.47 -27.56 1.43
C ASP A 539 -1.76 -28.77 2.07
N ALA A 540 -0.47 -28.94 1.81
CA ALA A 540 0.35 -29.97 2.44
C ALA A 540 0.44 -29.72 3.95
N GLU A 541 0.62 -28.47 4.35
CA GLU A 541 0.67 -28.06 5.74
C GLU A 541 -0.68 -28.28 6.45
N ALA A 542 -1.80 -27.92 5.81
CA ALA A 542 -3.13 -28.20 6.33
C ALA A 542 -3.34 -29.71 6.57
N ARG A 543 -2.99 -30.56 5.59
CA ARG A 543 -3.07 -32.03 5.73
C ARG A 543 -2.15 -32.56 6.84
N ARG A 544 -0.94 -32.01 6.98
CA ARG A 544 0.00 -32.36 8.05
C ARG A 544 -0.60 -32.06 9.42
N ILE A 545 -1.18 -30.87 9.58
CA ILE A 545 -1.84 -30.44 10.82
C ILE A 545 -3.02 -31.35 11.16
N GLU A 546 -3.90 -31.61 10.20
CA GLU A 546 -5.05 -32.51 10.40
C GLU A 546 -4.62 -33.92 10.82
N ALA A 547 -3.54 -34.45 10.26
CA ALA A 547 -3.02 -35.77 10.62
C ALA A 547 -2.33 -35.80 11.99
N ALA A 548 -1.73 -34.67 12.42
CA ALA A 548 -0.97 -34.59 13.67
C ALA A 548 -1.85 -34.36 14.91
N VAL A 549 -3.05 -33.80 14.74
CA VAL A 549 -3.89 -33.36 15.85
C VAL A 549 -5.02 -34.35 16.13
N TYR A 550 -4.85 -35.16 17.18
CA TYR A 550 -5.87 -36.08 17.69
C TYR A 550 -5.70 -36.34 19.19
N LEU A 551 -6.75 -36.85 19.84
CA LEU A 551 -6.75 -37.24 21.26
C LEU A 551 -6.65 -38.76 21.40
N LEU A 552 -5.86 -39.23 22.37
CA LEU A 552 -5.74 -40.66 22.74
C LEU A 552 -6.93 -41.16 23.57
N ALA A 553 -7.59 -40.26 24.30
CA ALA A 553 -8.78 -40.54 25.09
C ALA A 553 -9.76 -39.37 24.98
N LEU A 554 -11.06 -39.68 24.97
CA LEU A 554 -12.14 -38.72 24.84
C LEU A 554 -12.91 -38.58 26.17
N PRO A 555 -13.49 -37.40 26.48
CA PRO A 555 -14.32 -37.22 27.66
C PRO A 555 -15.56 -38.17 27.71
N PRO A 556 -16.05 -38.52 28.92
CA PRO A 556 -15.54 -38.10 30.22
C PRO A 556 -14.24 -38.83 30.58
N LEU A 557 -13.25 -38.07 31.04
CA LEU A 557 -11.93 -38.58 31.40
C LEU A 557 -11.94 -39.18 32.82
N ALA A 558 -11.13 -40.21 33.06
CA ALA A 558 -10.94 -40.74 34.40
C ALA A 558 -10.17 -39.72 35.26
N PRO A 559 -10.53 -39.47 36.54
CA PRO A 559 -9.90 -38.44 37.37
C PRO A 559 -8.37 -38.57 37.55
N ASP A 560 -7.82 -39.76 37.33
CA ASP A 560 -6.41 -40.10 37.48
C ASP A 560 -5.67 -40.32 36.15
N VAL A 561 -6.30 -40.05 34.99
CA VAL A 561 -5.63 -40.19 33.70
C VAL A 561 -4.57 -39.09 33.53
N PRO A 562 -3.29 -39.43 33.28
CA PRO A 562 -2.27 -38.42 33.01
C PRO A 562 -2.46 -37.79 31.63
N ASP A 563 -1.88 -36.62 31.40
CA ASP A 563 -1.89 -35.91 30.11
C ASP A 563 -1.32 -36.75 28.96
N ALA A 564 -0.28 -37.53 29.21
CA ALA A 564 0.27 -38.48 28.24
C ALA A 564 -0.70 -39.63 27.88
N GLY A 565 -1.78 -39.82 28.63
CA GLY A 565 -2.87 -40.75 28.31
C GLY A 565 -3.98 -40.10 27.48
N VAL A 566 -3.93 -38.79 27.23
CA VAL A 566 -4.95 -38.02 26.50
C VAL A 566 -4.37 -37.33 25.27
N PHE A 567 -3.17 -36.76 25.38
CA PHE A 567 -2.44 -36.18 24.25
C PHE A 567 -1.34 -37.15 23.79
N PRO A 568 -1.21 -37.40 22.47
CA PRO A 568 -0.13 -38.22 21.92
C PRO A 568 1.25 -37.59 22.18
N VAL A 569 2.30 -38.40 22.07
CA VAL A 569 3.67 -38.01 22.45
C VAL A 569 4.15 -36.80 21.65
N GLU A 570 3.73 -36.67 20.39
CA GLU A 570 4.06 -35.55 19.52
C GLU A 570 3.48 -34.23 20.04
N LEU A 571 2.22 -34.23 20.49
CA LEU A 571 1.58 -33.06 21.11
C LEU A 571 2.14 -32.76 22.50
N MET A 572 2.58 -33.79 23.24
CA MET A 572 3.27 -33.61 24.51
C MET A 572 4.63 -32.91 24.34
N THR A 573 5.43 -33.34 23.36
CA THR A 573 6.70 -32.68 23.01
C THR A 573 6.47 -31.26 22.49
N LEU A 574 5.44 -31.05 21.66
CA LEU A 574 5.08 -29.71 21.19
C LEU A 574 4.68 -28.79 22.35
N SER A 575 3.95 -29.30 23.35
CA SER A 575 3.59 -28.56 24.55
C SER A 575 4.82 -28.13 25.36
N GLU A 576 5.81 -29.02 25.54
CA GLU A 576 7.06 -28.68 26.25
C GLU A 576 7.81 -27.56 25.52
N GLN A 577 7.91 -27.64 24.19
CA GLN A 577 8.53 -26.61 23.37
C GLN A 577 7.75 -25.29 23.43
N TRP A 578 6.43 -25.34 23.24
CA TRP A 578 5.53 -24.18 23.30
C TRP A 578 5.66 -23.41 24.63
N GLN A 579 5.75 -24.15 25.75
CA GLN A 579 5.94 -23.55 27.07
C GLN A 579 7.33 -22.93 27.21
N ALA A 580 8.40 -23.62 26.82
CA ALA A 580 9.76 -23.10 26.93
C ALA A 580 9.94 -21.82 26.10
N ASP A 581 9.46 -21.85 24.86
CA ASP A 581 9.49 -20.73 23.92
C ASP A 581 8.68 -19.53 24.42
N GLY A 582 7.46 -19.78 24.91
CA GLY A 582 6.62 -18.74 25.48
C GLY A 582 7.24 -18.06 26.70
N GLN A 583 7.86 -18.82 27.61
CA GLN A 583 8.55 -18.26 28.77
C GLN A 583 9.76 -17.41 28.37
N ALA A 584 10.57 -17.91 27.43
CA ALA A 584 11.75 -17.19 26.96
C ALA A 584 11.36 -15.88 26.26
N TYR A 585 10.35 -15.94 25.38
CA TYR A 585 9.82 -14.78 24.67
C TYR A 585 9.28 -13.72 25.65
N VAL A 586 8.39 -14.11 26.56
CA VAL A 586 7.80 -13.21 27.55
C VAL A 586 8.86 -12.60 28.47
N ALA A 587 9.88 -13.37 28.86
CA ALA A 587 10.99 -12.86 29.65
C ALA A 587 11.81 -11.80 28.89
N ALA A 588 12.04 -12.00 27.59
CA ALA A 588 12.73 -11.04 26.73
C ALA A 588 11.94 -9.74 26.58
N ILE A 589 10.65 -9.83 26.26
CA ILE A 589 9.77 -8.66 26.14
C ILE A 589 9.70 -7.88 27.47
N ARG A 590 9.53 -8.57 28.60
CA ARG A 590 9.54 -7.93 29.93
C ARG A 590 10.86 -7.23 30.23
N ALA A 591 12.00 -7.84 29.88
CA ALA A 591 13.31 -7.25 30.09
C ALA A 591 13.51 -5.98 29.25
N HIS A 592 13.08 -6.01 27.99
CA HIS A 592 13.10 -4.84 27.11
C HIS A 592 12.22 -3.71 27.66
N GLN A 593 10.97 -4.02 28.02
CA GLN A 593 10.06 -3.02 28.58
C GLN A 593 10.59 -2.41 29.90
N LEU A 594 11.20 -3.23 30.78
CA LEU A 594 11.85 -2.72 32.00
C LEU A 594 13.03 -1.80 31.69
N ALA A 595 13.77 -2.06 30.62
CA ALA A 595 14.87 -1.19 30.18
C ALA A 595 14.35 0.15 29.65
N MET A 596 13.23 0.14 28.92
CA MET A 596 12.55 1.36 28.46
C MET A 596 12.02 2.19 29.63
N ASP A 597 11.31 1.56 30.57
CA ASP A 597 10.82 2.26 31.78
C ASP A 597 12.00 2.90 32.56
N ALA A 598 13.15 2.22 32.63
CA ALA A 598 14.35 2.71 33.30
C ALA A 598 15.11 3.81 32.53
N LYS A 599 14.93 3.92 31.21
CA LYS A 599 15.44 5.02 30.36
C LYS A 599 14.58 6.27 30.59
N ALA A 600 13.25 6.12 30.53
CA ALA A 600 12.29 7.20 30.76
C ALA A 600 12.42 7.83 32.16
N GLN A 601 12.68 7.02 33.20
CA GLN A 601 12.91 7.52 34.55
C GLN A 601 14.21 8.34 34.70
N ARG A 602 15.22 8.11 33.85
CA ARG A 602 16.50 8.86 33.91
C ARG A 602 16.44 10.17 33.14
N SER A 603 15.73 10.22 32.02
CA SER A 603 15.53 11.46 31.25
C SER A 603 14.68 12.48 32.01
N GLY A 604 13.75 12.03 32.86
CA GLY A 604 12.93 12.92 33.70
C GLY A 604 13.67 13.60 34.87
N ASP A 605 14.89 13.17 35.21
CA ASP A 605 15.67 13.76 36.31
C ASP A 605 16.65 14.86 35.84
N GLU A 606 16.87 15.04 34.53
CA GLU A 606 17.87 16.01 34.00
C GLU A 606 17.29 17.34 33.47
N ASP A 607 15.96 17.47 33.26
CA ASP A 607 15.36 18.72 32.77
C ASP A 607 14.75 19.58 33.89
N GLY A 608 15.65 20.22 34.63
CA GLY A 608 15.34 21.19 35.67
C GLY A 608 15.61 22.64 35.29
N THR A 609 15.72 23.04 34.02
CA THR A 609 15.81 24.46 33.60
C THR A 609 15.62 24.67 32.08
N ALA A 610 14.44 25.07 31.62
CA ALA A 610 14.29 25.97 30.45
C ALA A 610 12.86 26.52 30.35
N GLU A 611 12.77 27.79 29.98
CA GLU A 611 11.58 28.64 30.03
C GLU A 611 10.57 28.35 28.91
N VAL A 612 9.30 28.56 29.24
CA VAL A 612 8.13 28.60 28.35
C VAL A 612 8.26 29.75 27.35
N ALA A 613 8.31 29.43 26.06
CA ALA A 613 8.01 30.36 24.98
C ALA A 613 7.19 29.61 23.91
N GLY A 614 5.92 29.97 23.78
CA GLY A 614 5.01 29.40 22.79
C GLY A 614 5.23 29.96 21.39
N SER A 615 4.99 29.11 20.39
CA SER A 615 4.47 29.54 19.09
C SER A 615 3.72 28.39 18.44
N ASP A 616 2.52 28.72 17.96
CA ASP A 616 1.64 27.89 17.16
C ASP A 616 2.35 27.35 15.91
N GLY A 617 2.31 26.03 15.72
CA GLY A 617 2.83 25.31 14.56
C GLY A 617 2.29 23.89 14.57
N GLU A 618 1.68 23.48 13.47
CA GLU A 618 0.98 22.21 13.25
C GLU A 618 1.82 20.98 13.65
N PRO A 619 1.22 19.91 14.22
CA PRO A 619 1.96 18.70 14.52
C PRO A 619 2.22 17.94 13.22
N SER A 620 3.42 18.09 12.66
CA SER A 620 3.94 17.18 11.64
C SER A 620 4.05 15.78 12.26
N GLY A 621 3.38 14.81 11.62
CA GLY A 621 3.40 13.40 12.01
C GLY A 621 4.71 12.72 11.65
N GLN A 622 5.77 13.01 12.40
CA GLN A 622 7.00 12.23 12.38
C GLN A 622 7.14 11.52 13.74
N GLU A 623 6.83 10.23 13.73
CA GLU A 623 7.24 9.32 14.79
C GLU A 623 8.77 9.32 14.86
N PRO A 624 9.38 9.42 16.05
CA PRO A 624 10.82 9.29 16.17
C PRO A 624 11.21 7.85 15.82
N GLN A 625 11.78 7.64 14.63
CA GLN A 625 12.59 6.45 14.32
C GLN A 625 13.90 6.55 15.13
N ASP A 626 13.80 6.29 16.44
CA ASP A 626 14.92 5.67 17.14
C ASP A 626 15.08 4.29 16.48
N ASP A 627 16.32 3.90 16.15
CA ASP A 627 16.70 2.54 15.79
C ASP A 627 16.29 1.57 16.92
N GLU A 628 15.00 1.23 17.01
CA GLU A 628 14.51 0.20 17.90
C GLU A 628 15.04 -1.13 17.37
N GLU A 629 15.95 -1.75 18.14
CA GLU A 629 16.26 -3.16 17.99
C GLU A 629 14.93 -3.93 17.85
N ALA A 630 14.58 -4.31 16.63
CA ALA A 630 13.29 -4.90 16.32
C ALA A 630 12.99 -6.03 17.31
N LEU A 631 11.90 -5.90 18.06
CA LEU A 631 11.50 -6.90 19.05
C LEU A 631 11.48 -8.28 18.38
N PRO A 632 12.02 -9.33 19.04
CA PRO A 632 12.10 -10.64 18.43
C PRO A 632 10.71 -11.15 18.08
N SER A 633 10.55 -11.81 16.93
CA SER A 633 9.27 -12.45 16.61
C SER A 633 8.99 -13.62 17.57
N ASP A 634 7.74 -13.74 18.05
CA ASP A 634 7.32 -14.86 18.90
C ASP A 634 7.58 -16.21 18.18
N PRO A 635 8.48 -17.07 18.71
CA PRO A 635 8.85 -18.34 18.07
C PRO A 635 7.67 -19.32 17.98
N ARG A 636 6.62 -19.14 18.79
CA ARG A 636 5.42 -19.98 18.77
C ARG A 636 4.61 -19.83 17.48
N LYS A 637 4.87 -18.80 16.65
CA LYS A 637 4.20 -18.56 15.35
C LYS A 637 4.23 -19.79 14.44
N GLU A 638 5.35 -20.50 14.38
CA GLU A 638 5.49 -21.69 13.51
C GLU A 638 4.51 -22.81 13.90
N ALA A 639 4.29 -23.02 15.20
CA ALA A 639 3.40 -24.05 15.71
C ALA A 639 1.93 -23.60 15.87
N ALA A 640 1.67 -22.29 15.81
CA ALA A 640 0.38 -21.69 16.10
C ALA A 640 -0.80 -22.29 15.30
N PRO A 641 -0.67 -22.61 14.00
CA PRO A 641 -1.74 -23.30 13.25
C PRO A 641 -2.07 -24.69 13.80
N THR A 642 -1.06 -25.44 14.25
CA THR A 642 -1.24 -26.79 14.83
C THR A 642 -1.95 -26.71 16.17
N VAL A 643 -1.54 -25.80 17.05
CA VAL A 643 -2.14 -25.62 18.38
C VAL A 643 -3.57 -25.09 18.28
N LEU A 644 -3.85 -24.22 17.31
CA LEU A 644 -5.20 -23.76 17.06
C LEU A 644 -6.11 -24.90 16.56
N GLN A 645 -5.62 -25.77 15.68
CA GLN A 645 -6.38 -26.96 15.30
C GLN A 645 -6.65 -27.85 16.52
N LEU A 646 -5.70 -27.98 17.45
CA LEU A 646 -5.92 -28.70 18.71
C LEU A 646 -6.98 -28.02 19.57
N ALA A 647 -7.00 -26.68 19.66
CA ALA A 647 -8.04 -25.93 20.35
C ALA A 647 -9.43 -26.23 19.77
N ARG A 648 -9.56 -26.32 18.43
CA ARG A 648 -10.81 -26.71 17.76
C ARG A 648 -11.26 -28.11 18.16
N VAL A 649 -10.34 -29.09 18.13
CA VAL A 649 -10.62 -30.48 18.52
C VAL A 649 -11.04 -30.57 19.99
N VAL A 650 -10.35 -29.87 20.88
CA VAL A 650 -10.66 -29.82 22.32
C VAL A 650 -12.01 -29.16 22.55
N HIS A 651 -12.25 -27.99 21.95
CA HIS A 651 -13.50 -27.25 22.11
C HIS A 651 -14.73 -28.06 21.65
N ALA A 652 -14.60 -28.82 20.56
CA ALA A 652 -15.67 -29.64 20.01
C ALA A 652 -16.22 -30.70 21.00
N HIS A 653 -15.45 -31.09 22.02
CA HIS A 653 -15.91 -32.01 23.06
C HIS A 653 -16.76 -31.35 24.15
N ALA A 654 -16.74 -30.01 24.26
CA ALA A 654 -17.47 -29.24 25.27
C ALA A 654 -17.25 -29.79 26.71
N ASP A 655 -16.00 -30.08 27.05
CA ASP A 655 -15.59 -30.61 28.36
C ASP A 655 -14.59 -29.66 29.04
N GLU A 656 -14.87 -29.27 30.29
CA GLU A 656 -14.07 -28.28 31.00
C GLU A 656 -12.70 -28.81 31.42
N ASP A 657 -12.62 -30.07 31.86
CA ASP A 657 -11.36 -30.68 32.30
C ASP A 657 -10.39 -30.82 31.12
N LEU A 658 -10.88 -31.27 29.97
CA LEU A 658 -10.07 -31.32 28.74
C LEU A 658 -9.59 -29.92 28.31
N GLY A 659 -10.46 -28.91 28.39
CA GLY A 659 -10.12 -27.51 28.10
C GLY A 659 -9.03 -26.98 29.02
N ASP A 660 -9.19 -27.16 30.33
CA ASP A 660 -8.21 -26.72 31.34
C ASP A 660 -6.85 -27.39 31.14
N ARG A 661 -6.84 -28.69 30.80
CA ARG A 661 -5.60 -29.43 30.51
C ARG A 661 -4.93 -28.92 29.23
N PHE A 662 -5.69 -28.65 28.18
CA PHE A 662 -5.17 -28.02 26.96
C PHE A 662 -4.55 -26.66 27.26
N ARG A 663 -5.25 -25.76 27.95
CA ARG A 663 -4.77 -24.43 28.33
C ARG A 663 -3.48 -24.47 29.15
N GLN A 664 -3.41 -25.38 30.12
CA GLN A 664 -2.20 -25.57 30.94
C GLN A 664 -1.00 -25.96 30.08
N ARG A 665 -1.21 -26.75 29.02
CA ARG A 665 -0.17 -27.21 28.09
C ARG A 665 0.19 -26.17 27.03
N PHE A 666 -0.77 -25.37 26.60
CA PHE A 666 -0.65 -24.41 25.53
C PHE A 666 -1.20 -23.07 26.00
N ALA A 667 -0.40 -22.31 26.77
CA ALA A 667 -0.78 -20.96 27.15
C ALA A 667 -1.00 -20.09 25.90
N PHE A 668 -2.03 -19.25 25.90
CA PHE A 668 -2.37 -18.43 24.74
C PHE A 668 -1.22 -17.46 24.40
N ALA A 669 -1.02 -17.20 23.10
CA ALA A 669 0.09 -16.43 22.58
C ALA A 669 -0.45 -15.32 21.64
N PRO A 670 -0.81 -14.13 22.17
CA PRO A 670 -1.45 -13.09 21.37
C PRO A 670 -0.60 -12.67 20.15
N ASP A 671 0.71 -12.52 20.33
CA ASP A 671 1.64 -12.07 19.28
C ASP A 671 1.86 -13.14 18.20
N ALA A 672 1.66 -14.42 18.54
CA ALA A 672 1.68 -15.51 17.57
C ALA A 672 0.44 -15.52 16.67
N TYR A 673 -0.68 -14.96 17.14
CA TYR A 673 -1.95 -14.89 16.42
C TYR A 673 -2.30 -13.48 15.90
N VAL A 674 -1.42 -12.48 16.07
CA VAL A 674 -1.73 -11.06 15.81
C VAL A 674 -2.26 -10.79 14.39
N GLN A 675 -1.62 -11.35 13.36
CA GLN A 675 -2.06 -11.17 11.96
C GLN A 675 -3.45 -11.76 11.71
N ARG A 676 -3.72 -12.93 12.30
CA ARG A 676 -5.02 -13.57 12.17
C ARG A 676 -6.09 -12.80 12.94
N ALA A 677 -5.78 -12.34 14.15
CA ALA A 677 -6.68 -11.53 14.97
C ALA A 677 -7.03 -10.21 14.28
N ALA A 678 -6.07 -9.57 13.61
CA ALA A 678 -6.32 -8.37 12.82
C ALA A 678 -7.28 -8.62 11.64
N LYS A 679 -7.16 -9.79 10.97
CA LYS A 679 -7.98 -10.13 9.80
C LYS A 679 -9.36 -10.71 10.17
N ALA A 680 -9.44 -11.52 11.21
CA ALA A 680 -10.61 -12.33 11.54
C ALA A 680 -11.27 -11.95 12.87
N GLY A 681 -10.61 -11.12 13.70
CA GLY A 681 -11.13 -10.63 14.98
C GLY A 681 -12.51 -10.02 14.87
N ARG A 682 -13.45 -10.47 15.71
CA ARG A 682 -14.73 -9.79 15.91
C ARG A 682 -14.67 -8.97 17.18
N PHE A 683 -14.99 -7.69 17.12
CA PHE A 683 -15.08 -6.83 18.31
C PHE A 683 -15.88 -7.48 19.44
N ILE A 684 -15.41 -7.37 20.68
CA ILE A 684 -16.12 -7.82 21.88
C ILE A 684 -16.22 -6.67 22.89
N GLY A 685 -17.42 -6.26 23.28
CA GLY A 685 -17.61 -5.23 24.30
C GLY A 685 -18.93 -4.47 24.15
N PRO A 686 -19.54 -3.96 25.23
CA PRO A 686 -19.15 -4.06 26.63
C PRO A 686 -19.24 -5.49 27.18
N VAL A 687 -18.66 -5.70 28.37
CA VAL A 687 -18.66 -6.99 29.10
C VAL A 687 -19.18 -6.82 30.52
N ILE A 688 -20.01 -7.76 30.98
CA ILE A 688 -20.63 -7.71 32.31
C ILE A 688 -20.59 -9.11 32.94
N ALA A 689 -19.81 -9.27 34.00
CA ALA A 689 -19.77 -10.47 34.82
C ALA A 689 -20.91 -10.48 35.85
N LEU A 690 -21.60 -11.62 35.93
CA LEU A 690 -22.69 -11.89 36.88
C LEU A 690 -22.19 -12.70 38.08
N GLU A 691 -22.88 -12.60 39.21
CA GLU A 691 -22.55 -13.33 40.44
C GLU A 691 -22.76 -14.86 40.32
N ASP A 692 -23.57 -15.29 39.35
CA ASP A 692 -23.84 -16.71 39.08
C ASP A 692 -22.77 -17.39 38.20
N GLY A 693 -21.69 -16.68 37.87
CA GLY A 693 -20.58 -17.17 37.05
C GLY A 693 -20.72 -16.94 35.56
N ARG A 694 -21.86 -16.45 35.08
CA ARG A 694 -22.02 -16.05 33.67
C ARG A 694 -21.27 -14.74 33.38
N VAL A 695 -20.78 -14.60 32.15
CA VAL A 695 -20.34 -13.32 31.59
C VAL A 695 -21.18 -13.00 30.35
N LEU A 696 -21.70 -11.78 30.31
CA LEU A 696 -22.49 -11.27 29.20
C LEU A 696 -21.57 -10.37 28.35
N ALA A 697 -21.56 -10.59 27.05
CA ALA A 697 -20.72 -9.83 26.13
C ALA A 697 -21.47 -9.51 24.85
N ARG A 698 -21.22 -8.34 24.27
CA ARG A 698 -21.65 -8.01 22.90
C ARG A 698 -20.54 -8.41 21.93
N ILE A 699 -20.92 -9.12 20.88
CA ILE A 699 -20.05 -9.49 19.75
C ILE A 699 -20.44 -8.61 18.56
N GLY A 700 -19.46 -7.95 17.94
CA GLY A 700 -19.65 -6.93 16.89
C GLY A 700 -19.76 -5.51 17.46
N PRO A 701 -19.20 -4.50 16.77
CA PRO A 701 -19.28 -3.12 17.20
C PRO A 701 -20.74 -2.64 17.14
N ALA A 702 -21.07 -1.57 17.86
CA ALA A 702 -22.46 -1.13 17.98
C ALA A 702 -23.12 -0.80 16.62
N TYR A 703 -22.32 -0.35 15.64
CA TYR A 703 -22.77 0.03 14.30
C TYR A 703 -22.93 -1.13 13.32
N ASP A 704 -22.55 -2.34 13.70
CA ASP A 704 -22.70 -3.52 12.86
C ASP A 704 -24.08 -4.15 13.07
N ASP A 705 -24.85 -4.34 12.00
CA ASP A 705 -26.16 -5.00 12.03
C ASP A 705 -26.07 -6.47 12.49
N ALA A 706 -24.90 -7.11 12.37
CA ALA A 706 -24.63 -8.44 12.88
C ALA A 706 -24.31 -8.46 14.39
N ALA A 707 -24.24 -7.30 15.05
CA ALA A 707 -23.94 -7.21 16.47
C ALA A 707 -25.02 -7.89 17.32
N HIS A 708 -24.58 -8.71 18.27
CA HIS A 708 -25.48 -9.46 19.13
C HIS A 708 -24.88 -9.72 20.50
N TRP A 709 -25.74 -9.94 21.49
CA TRP A 709 -25.34 -10.30 22.85
C TRP A 709 -25.25 -11.81 23.01
N VAL A 710 -24.27 -12.25 23.79
CA VAL A 710 -24.09 -13.66 24.19
C VAL A 710 -23.94 -13.76 25.71
N ALA A 711 -24.48 -14.83 26.28
CA ALA A 711 -24.18 -15.26 27.63
C ALA A 711 -23.21 -16.44 27.58
N LEU A 712 -22.06 -16.31 28.25
CA LEU A 712 -21.03 -17.34 28.32
C LEU A 712 -21.00 -17.92 29.73
N HIS A 713 -20.93 -19.24 29.82
CA HIS A 713 -20.83 -19.97 31.08
C HIS A 713 -20.07 -21.27 30.85
N GLY A 714 -18.89 -21.41 31.46
CA GLY A 714 -18.04 -22.57 31.23
C GLY A 714 -17.68 -22.69 29.75
N VAL A 715 -17.93 -23.85 29.13
CA VAL A 715 -17.77 -24.10 27.68
C VAL A 715 -18.98 -23.70 26.85
N GLY A 716 -20.06 -23.26 27.48
CA GLY A 716 -21.31 -22.91 26.80
C GLY A 716 -21.34 -21.45 26.37
N HIS A 717 -21.85 -21.21 25.16
CA HIS A 717 -22.26 -19.89 24.69
C HIS A 717 -23.74 -19.91 24.28
N THR A 718 -24.51 -18.90 24.70
CA THR A 718 -25.94 -18.80 24.38
C THR A 718 -26.24 -17.41 23.82
N PRO A 719 -26.72 -17.30 22.57
CA PRO A 719 -27.15 -16.02 22.01
C PRO A 719 -28.37 -15.44 22.76
N LEU A 720 -28.34 -14.15 23.04
CA LEU A 720 -29.41 -13.39 23.68
C LEU A 720 -30.16 -12.56 22.61
N ALA A 721 -30.89 -13.25 21.74
CA ALA A 721 -31.42 -12.67 20.50
C ALA A 721 -32.38 -11.47 20.68
N SER A 722 -33.06 -11.37 21.83
CA SER A 722 -33.96 -10.25 22.14
C SER A 722 -33.25 -9.00 22.66
N LEU A 723 -31.97 -9.11 23.02
CA LEU A 723 -31.22 -8.01 23.61
C LEU A 723 -30.54 -7.19 22.51
N ARG A 724 -30.69 -5.87 22.58
CA ARG A 724 -30.05 -4.88 21.70
C ARG A 724 -29.09 -3.97 22.45
N GLY A 725 -29.40 -3.65 23.71
CA GLY A 725 -28.48 -2.96 24.61
C GLY A 725 -28.55 -3.49 26.03
N LEU A 726 -27.45 -3.41 26.77
CA LEU A 726 -27.36 -3.86 28.16
C LEU A 726 -26.44 -2.94 28.96
N GLY A 727 -26.84 -2.66 30.21
CA GLY A 727 -26.07 -1.86 31.16
C GLY A 727 -26.26 -2.32 32.60
N ARG A 728 -25.33 -1.97 33.49
CA ARG A 728 -25.38 -2.31 34.92
C ARG A 728 -25.07 -1.08 35.78
N SER A 729 -25.78 -0.93 36.90
CA SER A 729 -25.54 0.15 37.86
C SER A 729 -24.23 -0.07 38.63
N HIS A 730 -23.68 1.00 39.21
CA HIS A 730 -22.43 0.94 39.98
C HIS A 730 -22.51 0.05 41.23
N ASP A 731 -23.69 -0.05 41.85
CA ASP A 731 -23.94 -0.97 42.97
C ASP A 731 -24.19 -2.43 42.53
N ARG A 732 -24.20 -2.68 41.21
CA ARG A 732 -24.44 -3.96 40.54
C ARG A 732 -25.84 -4.55 40.77
N GLN A 733 -26.77 -3.80 41.34
CA GLN A 733 -28.11 -4.30 41.67
C GLN A 733 -29.14 -4.07 40.57
N VAL A 734 -28.92 -3.10 39.68
CA VAL A 734 -29.86 -2.72 38.62
C VAL A 734 -29.24 -2.98 37.24
N PHE A 735 -30.05 -3.55 36.35
CA PHE A 735 -29.68 -3.81 34.96
C PHE A 735 -30.64 -3.09 34.02
N ALA A 736 -30.12 -2.34 33.06
CA ALA A 736 -30.90 -1.76 31.96
C ALA A 736 -30.81 -2.68 30.74
N GLN A 737 -31.94 -2.99 30.12
CA GLN A 737 -32.04 -3.85 28.94
C GLN A 737 -32.85 -3.13 27.86
N GLY A 738 -32.27 -3.00 26.67
CA GLY A 738 -32.95 -2.50 25.47
C GLY A 738 -33.32 -3.65 24.54
N ASP A 739 -34.57 -3.70 24.09
CA ASP A 739 -35.07 -4.72 23.14
C ASP A 739 -35.23 -4.20 21.70
N GLY A 740 -34.80 -2.95 21.46
CA GLY A 740 -34.98 -2.24 20.18
C GLY A 740 -36.34 -1.52 20.06
N GLN A 741 -37.21 -1.63 21.05
CA GLN A 741 -38.48 -0.88 21.13
C GLN A 741 -38.53 0.04 22.36
N GLN A 742 -37.98 -0.42 23.48
CA GLN A 742 -37.95 0.29 24.75
C GLN A 742 -36.70 -0.10 25.55
N VAL A 743 -36.39 0.70 26.57
CA VAL A 743 -35.46 0.30 27.63
C VAL A 743 -36.25 -0.08 28.88
N THR A 744 -35.81 -1.13 29.55
CA THR A 744 -36.39 -1.59 30.82
C THR A 744 -35.31 -1.77 31.87
N THR A 745 -35.59 -1.38 33.11
CA THR A 745 -34.67 -1.60 34.24
C THR A 745 -35.16 -2.75 35.10
N HIS A 746 -34.24 -3.56 35.63
CA HIS A 746 -34.54 -4.77 36.39
C HIS A 746 -33.70 -4.84 37.66
N ARG A 747 -34.23 -5.46 38.72
CA ARG A 747 -33.45 -5.81 39.91
C ARG A 747 -32.73 -7.15 39.68
N GLY A 748 -31.45 -7.09 39.35
CA GLY A 748 -30.67 -8.21 38.81
C GLY A 748 -30.95 -8.47 37.31
N PHE A 749 -30.05 -9.19 36.65
CA PHE A 749 -30.22 -9.59 35.25
C PHE A 749 -31.44 -10.52 35.11
N GLU A 750 -32.34 -10.21 34.17
CA GLU A 750 -33.64 -10.91 33.97
C GLU A 750 -34.56 -10.92 35.21
N GLY A 751 -34.29 -10.04 36.20
CA GLY A 751 -35.11 -9.92 37.41
C GLY A 751 -36.44 -9.19 37.19
N PRO A 752 -37.18 -8.84 38.26
CA PRO A 752 -38.41 -8.08 38.14
C PRO A 752 -38.16 -6.66 37.60
N VAL A 753 -39.02 -6.21 36.68
CA VAL A 753 -38.99 -4.87 36.08
C VAL A 753 -39.24 -3.81 37.15
N ILE A 754 -38.39 -2.79 37.18
CA ILE A 754 -38.46 -1.60 38.02
C ILE A 754 -39.19 -0.47 37.26
N ALA A 755 -38.71 -0.13 36.06
CA ALA A 755 -39.29 0.90 35.20
C ALA A 755 -39.15 0.56 33.70
N ARG A 756 -39.89 1.29 32.86
CA ARG A 756 -39.84 1.22 31.39
C ARG A 756 -39.63 2.62 30.84
N PHE A 757 -38.90 2.73 29.74
CA PHE A 757 -38.48 3.99 29.13
C PHE A 757 -38.68 3.91 27.61
N ASP A 758 -39.24 4.96 27.03
CA ASP A 758 -39.23 5.13 25.57
C ASP A 758 -37.79 5.35 25.08
N LEU A 759 -37.50 4.87 23.86
CA LEU A 759 -36.24 5.16 23.19
C LEU A 759 -36.21 6.60 22.68
N PRO A 760 -35.01 7.23 22.61
CA PRO A 760 -34.85 8.46 21.86
C PRO A 760 -35.22 8.27 20.39
N ARG A 761 -35.59 9.38 19.75
CA ARG A 761 -35.84 9.47 18.32
C ARG A 761 -34.64 10.02 17.56
N GLY A 762 -33.70 10.64 18.27
CA GLY A 762 -32.47 11.20 17.71
C GLY A 762 -32.56 12.69 17.41
N ASN A 763 -33.74 13.31 17.58
CA ASN A 763 -33.97 14.73 17.30
C ASN A 763 -34.57 15.50 18.49
N GLU A 764 -34.53 14.94 19.70
CA GLU A 764 -34.96 15.61 20.92
C GLU A 764 -34.15 16.89 21.17
N GLY A 765 -34.81 17.98 21.56
CA GLY A 765 -34.13 19.20 22.02
C GLY A 765 -33.33 19.95 20.96
N LEU A 766 -33.39 19.54 19.69
CA LEU A 766 -32.70 20.25 18.60
C LEU A 766 -33.42 21.57 18.26
N PRO A 767 -32.68 22.64 17.94
CA PRO A 767 -33.30 23.87 17.51
C PRO A 767 -33.80 23.77 16.05
N PRO A 768 -34.76 24.62 15.63
CA PRO A 768 -35.41 24.51 14.31
C PRO A 768 -34.47 24.60 13.10
N GLU A 769 -33.32 25.24 13.25
CA GLU A 769 -32.28 25.43 12.22
C GLU A 769 -31.46 24.17 11.92
N VAL A 770 -31.39 23.20 12.86
CA VAL A 770 -30.72 21.91 12.62
C VAL A 770 -31.68 21.03 11.82
N ALA A 771 -31.45 20.95 10.51
CA ALA A 771 -32.34 20.30 9.53
C ALA A 771 -32.26 18.75 9.54
N VAL A 772 -32.29 18.13 10.71
CA VAL A 772 -32.30 16.67 10.88
C VAL A 772 -33.66 16.16 11.36
N THR A 773 -33.93 14.90 11.08
CA THR A 773 -35.19 14.23 11.41
C THR A 773 -34.95 13.02 12.32
N ALA A 774 -36.02 12.48 12.88
CA ALA A 774 -35.95 11.26 13.66
C ALA A 774 -35.65 10.05 12.76
N GLY A 775 -34.77 9.16 13.20
CA GLY A 775 -34.36 8.00 12.40
C GLY A 775 -33.83 6.83 13.23
N PRO A 776 -33.44 5.73 12.56
CA PRO A 776 -33.01 4.48 13.20
C PRO A 776 -31.82 4.66 14.16
N LEU A 777 -30.88 5.56 13.84
CA LEU A 777 -29.73 5.85 14.70
C LEU A 777 -30.14 6.29 16.11
N GLY A 778 -31.20 7.10 16.22
CA GLY A 778 -31.71 7.57 17.52
C GLY A 778 -32.33 6.47 18.38
N GLN A 779 -32.72 5.34 17.78
CA GLN A 779 -33.35 4.21 18.47
C GLN A 779 -32.34 3.15 18.93
N ARG A 780 -31.05 3.32 18.63
CA ARG A 780 -30.01 2.39 19.05
C ARG A 780 -29.75 2.50 20.55
N CYS A 781 -29.23 1.41 21.13
CA CYS A 781 -28.87 1.28 22.53
C CYS A 781 -27.40 0.86 22.63
N ASP A 782 -26.50 1.71 22.15
CA ASP A 782 -25.08 1.36 21.98
C ASP A 782 -24.39 1.16 23.33
N GLU A 783 -24.74 1.99 24.32
CA GLU A 783 -24.34 1.86 25.72
C GLU A 783 -25.46 2.33 26.66
N LEU A 784 -25.59 1.65 27.81
CA LEU A 784 -26.59 1.96 28.83
C LEU A 784 -25.93 1.99 30.22
N ILE A 785 -26.24 3.01 31.03
CA ILE A 785 -25.83 3.08 32.43
C ILE A 785 -27.07 3.40 33.30
N PRO A 786 -27.69 2.41 33.98
CA PRO A 786 -28.78 2.69 34.88
C PRO A 786 -28.30 3.32 36.19
N PHE A 787 -29.12 4.22 36.73
CA PHE A 787 -29.00 4.68 38.11
C PHE A 787 -29.42 3.55 39.07
N ASN A 788 -28.88 3.56 40.30
CA ASN A 788 -29.11 2.59 41.37
C ASN A 788 -30.60 2.53 41.79
N ASP A 789 -31.36 3.60 41.57
CA ASP A 789 -32.82 3.63 41.81
C ASP A 789 -33.63 2.87 40.73
N GLY A 790 -33.03 2.61 39.57
CA GLY A 790 -33.66 2.03 38.39
C GLY A 790 -34.77 2.89 37.75
N GLN A 791 -34.95 4.13 38.20
CA GLN A 791 -35.92 5.09 37.67
C GLN A 791 -35.29 6.04 36.63
N ARG A 792 -33.96 5.99 36.48
CA ARG A 792 -33.21 6.75 35.46
C ARG A 792 -32.19 5.87 34.75
N VAL A 793 -31.94 6.16 33.48
CA VAL A 793 -30.93 5.48 32.65
C VAL A 793 -30.23 6.49 31.76
N LEU A 794 -28.90 6.46 31.71
CA LEU A 794 -28.14 7.11 30.63
C LEU A 794 -28.09 6.17 29.42
N LEU A 795 -28.35 6.72 28.25
CA LEU A 795 -28.28 6.01 26.97
C LEU A 795 -27.40 6.80 26.02
N LEU A 796 -26.44 6.12 25.42
CA LEU A 796 -25.61 6.64 24.34
C LEU A 796 -25.98 5.91 23.03
N ASN A 797 -26.12 6.68 21.96
CA ASN A 797 -26.29 6.21 20.59
C ASN A 797 -25.61 7.23 19.63
N PRO A 798 -25.54 6.96 18.31
CA PRO A 798 -24.81 7.85 17.39
C PRO A 798 -25.37 9.27 17.30
N THR A 799 -26.60 9.50 17.74
CA THR A 799 -27.20 10.84 17.74
C THR A 799 -26.89 11.62 19.02
N GLY A 800 -26.30 11.03 20.07
CA GLY A 800 -25.91 11.74 21.29
C GLY A 800 -26.09 10.94 22.59
N VAL A 801 -25.97 11.65 23.72
CA VAL A 801 -26.17 11.10 25.07
C VAL A 801 -27.49 11.59 25.66
N TYR A 802 -28.27 10.68 26.24
CA TYR A 802 -29.62 10.93 26.72
C TYR A 802 -29.81 10.48 28.17
N LEU A 803 -30.59 11.26 28.93
CA LEU A 803 -31.14 10.87 30.23
C LEU A 803 -32.60 10.45 30.06
N LEU A 804 -32.86 9.17 30.33
CA LEU A 804 -34.21 8.60 30.36
C LEU A 804 -34.71 8.64 31.81
N THR A 805 -35.92 9.17 32.03
CA THR A 805 -36.52 9.28 33.37
C THR A 805 -37.92 8.68 33.40
N ALA A 806 -38.21 7.85 34.40
CA ALA A 806 -39.54 7.31 34.64
C ALA A 806 -40.42 8.36 35.34
N GLY A 807 -41.62 8.65 34.79
CA GLY A 807 -42.56 9.62 35.34
C GLY A 807 -43.94 9.04 35.62
N SER A 808 -44.70 9.69 36.50
CA SER A 808 -46.07 9.30 36.88
C SER A 808 -47.12 9.49 35.77
N SER A 809 -46.77 10.17 34.67
CA SER A 809 -47.64 10.46 33.52
C SER A 809 -47.03 10.11 32.15
N GLY A 810 -45.91 9.37 32.14
CA GLY A 810 -45.15 9.03 30.94
C GLY A 810 -43.64 9.03 31.19
N THR A 811 -42.87 8.57 30.22
CA THR A 811 -41.40 8.54 30.23
C THR A 811 -40.83 9.84 29.66
N GLY A 812 -39.80 10.39 30.29
CA GLY A 812 -39.09 11.58 29.80
C GLY A 812 -37.79 11.18 29.10
N VAL A 813 -37.55 11.75 27.93
CA VAL A 813 -36.27 11.65 27.19
C VAL A 813 -35.67 13.05 27.12
N GLN A 814 -34.49 13.23 27.69
CA GLN A 814 -33.74 14.48 27.66
C GLN A 814 -32.38 14.24 26.98
N ARG A 815 -32.06 15.02 25.94
CA ARG A 815 -30.71 15.07 25.39
C ARG A 815 -29.78 15.78 26.38
N LEU A 816 -28.70 15.12 26.77
CA LEU A 816 -27.63 15.66 27.60
C LEU A 816 -26.43 16.12 26.79
N HIS A 817 -26.21 15.55 25.60
CA HIS A 817 -25.12 15.94 24.71
C HIS A 817 -25.49 15.65 23.25
N PRO A 818 -25.22 16.57 22.31
CA PRO A 818 -24.87 17.98 22.52
C PRO A 818 -26.05 18.82 23.07
N GLN A 819 -25.75 19.86 23.85
CA GLN A 819 -26.78 20.79 24.38
C GLN A 819 -26.82 22.13 23.62
N THR A 820 -25.71 22.51 23.01
CA THR A 820 -25.52 23.77 22.26
C THR A 820 -25.36 23.48 20.78
N PHE A 821 -26.02 24.27 19.94
CA PHE A 821 -26.05 24.12 18.49
C PHE A 821 -25.90 25.51 17.87
N GLU A 822 -24.66 25.95 17.70
CA GLU A 822 -24.37 27.23 17.06
C GLU A 822 -24.48 27.10 15.54
N GLU A 823 -24.91 28.15 14.83
CA GLU A 823 -25.13 28.11 13.37
C GLU A 823 -23.88 27.64 12.61
N ASP A 824 -22.71 28.14 13.02
CA ASP A 824 -21.39 27.75 12.48
C ASP A 824 -20.66 26.70 13.33
N GLY A 825 -21.31 26.15 14.37
CA GLY A 825 -20.73 25.17 15.28
C GLY A 825 -20.67 23.74 14.70
N PRO A 826 -19.84 22.85 15.24
CA PRO A 826 -19.59 21.54 14.62
C PRO A 826 -20.84 20.69 14.41
N TYR A 827 -21.85 20.80 15.29
CA TYR A 827 -23.06 19.97 15.23
C TYR A 827 -24.09 20.41 14.17
N THR A 828 -23.91 21.57 13.54
CA THR A 828 -24.71 21.98 12.36
C THR A 828 -24.01 21.60 11.06
N TRP A 829 -22.74 21.16 11.11
CA TRP A 829 -21.97 20.85 9.92
C TRP A 829 -22.51 19.58 9.24
N PRO A 830 -22.47 19.52 7.89
CA PRO A 830 -22.87 18.32 7.15
C PRO A 830 -22.10 17.06 7.54
N LYS A 831 -20.85 17.19 8.02
CA LYS A 831 -20.02 16.04 8.44
C LYS A 831 -20.62 15.25 9.61
N ASN A 832 -21.38 15.92 10.47
CA ASN A 832 -22.04 15.33 11.64
C ASN A 832 -23.49 14.93 11.33
N GLN A 833 -23.82 14.82 10.04
CA GLN A 833 -25.13 14.43 9.54
C GLN A 833 -24.98 13.25 8.58
N MET A 834 -25.92 12.32 8.65
CA MET A 834 -25.94 11.14 7.80
C MET A 834 -27.30 10.98 7.14
N ASP A 835 -27.28 10.79 5.82
CA ASP A 835 -28.46 10.46 5.04
C ASP A 835 -28.71 8.94 5.09
N ASP A 836 -29.89 8.57 5.58
CA ASP A 836 -30.36 7.18 5.70
C ASP A 836 -31.61 6.97 4.82
N GLU A 837 -31.74 5.77 4.25
CA GLU A 837 -32.94 5.37 3.52
C GLU A 837 -33.92 4.62 4.43
N VAL A 838 -35.04 5.25 4.77
CA VAL A 838 -36.07 4.66 5.63
C VAL A 838 -37.40 4.57 4.89
N GLY A 839 -37.80 3.34 4.56
CA GLY A 839 -39.05 3.10 3.83
C GLY A 839 -39.06 3.68 2.41
N GLY A 840 -37.88 3.80 1.79
CA GLY A 840 -37.70 4.35 0.44
C GLY A 840 -37.72 5.88 0.35
N ASN A 841 -37.56 6.57 1.48
CA ASN A 841 -37.30 8.00 1.51
C ASN A 841 -35.97 8.25 2.22
N THR A 842 -35.17 9.15 1.66
CA THR A 842 -33.98 9.70 2.29
C THR A 842 -34.36 10.58 3.48
N ILE A 843 -33.77 10.30 4.64
CA ILE A 843 -33.87 11.13 5.83
C ILE A 843 -32.46 11.53 6.29
N THR A 844 -32.29 12.77 6.73
CA THR A 844 -31.04 13.22 7.32
C THR A 844 -31.13 13.12 8.84
N THR A 845 -30.15 12.51 9.50
CA THR A 845 -30.07 12.34 10.96
C THR A 845 -28.75 12.87 11.50
N LEU A 846 -28.67 13.17 12.79
CA LEU A 846 -27.39 13.53 13.43
C LEU A 846 -26.56 12.25 13.64
N ALA A 847 -25.28 12.29 13.30
CA ALA A 847 -24.34 11.19 13.47
C ALA A 847 -23.03 11.75 14.03
N LEU A 848 -22.76 11.47 15.30
CA LEU A 848 -21.60 11.95 16.04
C LEU A 848 -20.62 10.79 16.26
N ASP A 849 -19.34 11.07 16.10
CA ASP A 849 -18.27 10.10 16.29
C ASP A 849 -17.57 10.28 17.64
N MET A 850 -17.03 9.17 18.15
CA MET A 850 -16.27 9.12 19.40
C MET A 850 -17.02 9.66 20.63
N LEU A 851 -18.36 9.49 20.64
CA LEU A 851 -19.18 9.78 21.80
C LEU A 851 -18.74 8.96 23.01
N HIS A 852 -18.63 9.61 24.17
CA HIS A 852 -18.42 8.95 25.46
C HIS A 852 -19.36 9.48 26.53
N MET A 853 -19.66 8.62 27.51
CA MET A 853 -20.36 9.02 28.73
C MET A 853 -19.84 8.28 29.96
N ALA A 854 -19.95 8.92 31.13
CA ALA A 854 -19.70 8.27 32.42
C ALA A 854 -20.65 8.83 33.48
N LEU A 855 -20.98 8.01 34.49
CA LEU A 855 -21.78 8.41 35.65
C LEU A 855 -20.92 8.24 36.90
N SER A 856 -20.90 9.24 37.79
CA SER A 856 -20.19 9.10 39.06
C SER A 856 -20.87 8.06 39.96
N ARG A 857 -20.09 7.36 40.78
CA ARG A 857 -20.61 6.29 41.63
C ARG A 857 -21.60 6.76 42.70
N ASP A 858 -21.46 8.01 43.13
CA ASP A 858 -22.42 8.70 44.01
C ASP A 858 -23.64 9.30 43.27
N GLU A 859 -23.70 9.12 41.95
CA GLU A 859 -24.77 9.52 41.04
C GLU A 859 -25.05 11.03 40.99
N ARG A 860 -24.05 11.84 41.35
CA ARG A 860 -24.16 13.30 41.38
C ARG A 860 -23.66 13.99 40.11
N HIS A 861 -22.78 13.35 39.36
CA HIS A 861 -22.16 13.93 38.18
C HIS A 861 -22.21 12.98 36.99
N ILE A 862 -22.28 13.55 35.80
CA ILE A 862 -22.26 12.84 34.53
C ILE A 862 -21.17 13.50 33.68
N ALA A 863 -20.28 12.74 33.06
CA ALA A 863 -19.32 13.26 32.08
C ALA A 863 -19.76 12.83 30.69
N VAL A 864 -19.66 13.74 29.71
CA VAL A 864 -20.04 13.51 28.30
C VAL A 864 -19.06 14.21 27.35
N GLY A 865 -19.10 13.84 26.07
CA GLY A 865 -18.40 14.53 24.99
C GLY A 865 -18.37 13.70 23.71
N ASP A 866 -17.76 14.26 22.67
CA ASP A 866 -17.47 13.64 21.37
C ASP A 866 -16.21 14.28 20.75
N GLN A 867 -15.78 13.82 19.57
CA GLN A 867 -14.54 14.30 18.95
C GLN A 867 -14.51 15.81 18.62
N ASP A 868 -15.68 16.43 18.42
CA ASP A 868 -15.80 17.85 18.08
C ASP A 868 -16.12 18.72 19.31
N SER A 869 -16.03 18.15 20.51
CA SER A 869 -16.39 18.82 21.76
C SER A 869 -15.20 19.01 22.70
N ARG A 870 -15.47 19.65 23.85
CA ARG A 870 -14.65 19.51 25.07
C ARG A 870 -15.15 18.33 25.90
N HIS A 871 -14.42 17.93 26.94
CA HIS A 871 -15.03 17.08 27.97
C HIS A 871 -15.97 17.91 28.83
N ILE A 872 -17.24 17.51 28.94
CA ILE A 872 -18.28 18.27 29.64
C ILE A 872 -18.69 17.52 30.90
N LEU A 873 -18.63 18.19 32.04
CA LEU A 873 -19.12 17.69 33.33
C LEU A 873 -20.49 18.30 33.62
N LEU A 874 -21.47 17.44 33.83
CA LEU A 874 -22.85 17.77 34.16
C LEU A 874 -23.19 17.35 35.61
N ASP A 875 -24.18 17.99 36.20
CA ASP A 875 -24.84 17.49 37.40
C ASP A 875 -25.80 16.33 37.07
N ALA A 876 -26.36 15.69 38.11
CA ALA A 876 -27.31 14.59 37.96
C ALA A 876 -28.65 14.94 37.28
N GLN A 877 -28.88 16.21 36.95
CA GLN A 877 -30.05 16.71 36.21
C GLN A 877 -29.69 17.08 34.76
N GLY A 878 -28.41 17.00 34.40
CA GLY A 878 -27.92 17.35 33.07
C GLY A 878 -27.48 18.80 32.91
N THR A 879 -27.36 19.58 33.99
CA THR A 879 -26.88 20.96 33.92
C THR A 879 -25.36 20.99 33.84
N VAL A 880 -24.78 21.79 32.93
CA VAL A 880 -23.33 21.98 32.85
C VAL A 880 -22.77 22.54 34.15
N VAL A 881 -21.79 21.83 34.72
CA VAL A 881 -21.03 22.20 35.92
C VAL A 881 -19.67 22.77 35.52
N ALA A 882 -18.98 22.13 34.57
CA ALA A 882 -17.68 22.54 34.07
C ALA A 882 -17.41 21.95 32.68
N GLU A 883 -16.46 22.55 31.95
CA GLU A 883 -15.92 22.05 30.69
C GLU A 883 -14.40 21.96 30.80
N TYR A 884 -13.80 20.97 30.14
CA TYR A 884 -12.37 20.74 30.16
C TYR A 884 -11.84 20.58 28.74
N ASP A 885 -10.86 21.41 28.36
CA ASP A 885 -10.07 21.22 27.14
C ASP A 885 -9.33 19.87 27.13
N THR A 886 -8.96 19.44 25.93
CA THR A 886 -8.25 18.20 25.68
C THR A 886 -6.74 18.37 25.88
N LEU A 887 -6.07 17.29 26.29
CA LEU A 887 -4.60 17.23 26.34
C LEU A 887 -3.99 16.72 25.02
N SER A 888 -4.82 16.18 24.14
CA SER A 888 -4.50 15.72 22.79
C SER A 888 -5.54 16.27 21.80
N SER A 889 -5.60 15.76 20.56
CA SER A 889 -6.38 16.37 19.48
C SER A 889 -7.89 16.42 19.75
N TYR A 890 -8.51 15.35 20.26
CA TYR A 890 -9.95 15.33 20.52
C TYR A 890 -10.35 14.40 21.68
N PRO A 891 -11.48 14.68 22.38
CA PRO A 891 -11.98 13.82 23.46
C PRO A 891 -12.32 12.42 22.96
N HIS A 892 -12.16 11.41 23.81
CA HIS A 892 -12.47 10.02 23.43
C HIS A 892 -13.11 9.18 24.53
N HIS A 893 -12.68 9.32 25.79
CA HIS A 893 -13.17 8.46 26.88
C HIS A 893 -13.23 9.22 28.20
N ALA A 894 -14.13 8.83 29.10
CA ALA A 894 -14.23 9.42 30.43
C ALA A 894 -14.55 8.38 31.51
N ALA A 895 -14.05 8.59 32.73
CA ALA A 895 -14.36 7.76 33.89
C ALA A 895 -14.24 8.56 35.19
N PHE A 896 -14.89 8.11 36.27
CA PHE A 896 -14.73 8.72 37.59
C PHE A 896 -13.87 7.84 38.50
N SER A 897 -13.12 8.46 39.41
CA SER A 897 -12.48 7.74 40.51
C SER A 897 -13.53 6.98 41.33
N HIS A 898 -13.10 5.90 41.98
CA HIS A 898 -14.01 5.03 42.72
C HIS A 898 -14.78 5.76 43.83
N ASP A 899 -14.16 6.78 44.44
CA ASP A 899 -14.75 7.64 45.47
C ASP A 899 -15.52 8.85 44.91
N SER A 900 -15.63 8.97 43.58
CA SER A 900 -16.29 10.07 42.86
C SER A 900 -15.69 11.46 43.10
N THR A 901 -14.44 11.55 43.57
CA THR A 901 -13.76 12.83 43.82
C THR A 901 -12.95 13.33 42.63
N ARG A 902 -12.74 12.52 41.60
CA ARG A 902 -12.01 12.89 40.39
C ARG A 902 -12.71 12.43 39.11
N LEU A 903 -12.54 13.22 38.06
CA LEU A 903 -12.86 12.88 36.67
C LEU A 903 -11.55 12.56 35.94
N PHE A 904 -11.52 11.42 35.26
CA PHE A 904 -10.48 11.05 34.30
C PHE A 904 -11.04 11.27 32.90
N ALA A 905 -10.41 12.14 32.13
CA ALA A 905 -10.86 12.57 30.81
C ALA A 905 -9.75 12.33 29.79
N ASN A 906 -9.92 11.32 28.94
CA ASN A 906 -8.93 10.90 27.95
C ASN A 906 -9.24 11.51 26.58
N SER A 907 -8.20 12.04 25.96
CA SER A 907 -8.20 12.62 24.61
C SER A 907 -7.12 11.95 23.76
N CYS A 908 -7.34 11.84 22.44
CA CYS A 908 -6.52 11.00 21.57
C CYS A 908 -6.18 11.65 20.23
N HIS A 909 -5.14 11.11 19.58
CA HIS A 909 -4.80 11.31 18.17
C HIS A 909 -4.11 10.05 17.63
N LEU A 910 -4.65 9.46 16.57
CA LEU A 910 -4.15 8.18 16.02
C LEU A 910 -4.03 7.12 17.13
N TYR A 911 -2.89 6.45 17.33
CA TYR A 911 -2.73 5.41 18.35
C TYR A 911 -2.31 5.96 19.73
N TRP A 912 -2.17 7.27 19.87
CA TRP A 912 -1.72 7.95 21.08
C TRP A 912 -2.89 8.61 21.83
N GLY A 913 -2.77 8.72 23.14
CA GLY A 913 -3.73 9.46 23.95
C GLY A 913 -3.18 9.94 25.30
N SER A 914 -3.83 10.94 25.86
CA SER A 914 -3.48 11.54 27.16
C SER A 914 -4.72 11.70 28.03
N THR A 915 -4.58 11.34 29.30
CA THR A 915 -5.66 11.30 30.29
C THR A 915 -5.48 12.37 31.34
N LEU A 916 -6.35 13.39 31.31
CA LEU A 916 -6.45 14.42 32.33
C LEU A 916 -7.08 13.84 33.61
N SER A 917 -6.53 14.19 34.78
CA SER A 917 -7.11 13.85 36.09
C SER A 917 -7.58 15.11 36.82
N VAL A 918 -8.88 15.38 36.83
CA VAL A 918 -9.47 16.59 37.42
C VAL A 918 -10.09 16.31 38.79
N PRO A 919 -9.75 17.08 39.85
CA PRO A 919 -10.49 17.07 41.11
C PRO A 919 -11.89 17.68 40.97
N ILE A 920 -12.91 16.97 41.45
CA ILE A 920 -14.29 17.46 41.50
C ILE A 920 -14.50 18.11 42.86
N ALA A 921 -14.60 19.44 42.88
CA ALA A 921 -14.83 20.18 44.12
C ALA A 921 -16.18 19.77 44.76
N PRO A 922 -16.28 19.71 46.11
CA PRO A 922 -17.57 19.55 46.76
C PRO A 922 -18.44 20.76 46.45
N VAL A 923 -19.55 20.55 45.73
CA VAL A 923 -20.50 21.61 45.36
C VAL A 923 -21.01 22.32 46.62
N ALA A 924 -20.51 23.52 46.91
CA ALA A 924 -21.16 24.44 47.83
C ALA A 924 -22.30 25.14 47.07
N PRO A 925 -23.52 25.24 47.63
CA PRO A 925 -24.60 25.93 46.95
C PRO A 925 -24.28 27.42 46.89
N GLN A 926 -24.26 27.97 45.67
CA GLN A 926 -24.21 29.39 45.32
C GLN A 926 -22.82 30.07 45.39
N SER A 927 -22.09 30.01 44.28
CA SER A 927 -21.23 31.11 43.81
C SER A 927 -21.11 31.03 42.29
N PRO A 928 -21.75 31.95 41.53
CA PRO A 928 -21.46 32.09 40.10
C PRO A 928 -20.09 32.77 39.99
N GLN A 929 -19.18 32.19 39.22
CA GLN A 929 -17.74 32.51 39.13
C GLN A 929 -16.87 31.81 40.19
N ALA A 930 -16.76 30.48 40.10
CA ALA A 930 -15.47 29.86 40.37
C ALA A 930 -14.62 30.07 39.12
N SER A 931 -13.45 30.70 39.26
CA SER A 931 -12.42 30.76 38.23
C SER A 931 -12.12 29.36 37.70
N GLU A 932 -11.99 29.21 36.38
CA GLU A 932 -11.52 27.98 35.76
C GLU A 932 -10.27 27.49 36.53
N PRO A 933 -10.26 26.22 37.00
CA PRO A 933 -9.04 25.67 37.57
C PRO A 933 -7.97 25.72 36.48
N ASP A 934 -6.82 26.28 36.81
CA ASP A 934 -5.70 26.42 35.88
C ASP A 934 -5.24 25.01 35.46
N GLN A 935 -5.70 24.54 34.30
CA GLN A 935 -5.45 23.18 33.82
C GLN A 935 -3.95 22.93 33.65
N ALA A 936 -3.17 23.99 33.44
CA ALA A 936 -1.72 23.96 33.27
C ALA A 936 -0.94 23.48 34.52
N GLU A 937 -1.55 23.43 35.71
CA GLU A 937 -0.85 23.04 36.95
C GLU A 937 -1.07 21.58 37.40
N THR A 938 -1.94 20.80 36.74
CA THR A 938 -2.21 19.40 37.14
C THR A 938 -1.57 18.42 36.16
N PRO A 939 -0.62 17.57 36.59
CA PRO A 939 -0.01 16.59 35.69
C PRO A 939 -1.06 15.58 35.20
N PRO A 940 -0.93 15.10 33.95
CA PRO A 940 -1.80 14.04 33.43
C PRO A 940 -1.67 12.76 34.26
N LEU A 941 -2.74 11.96 34.25
CA LEU A 941 -2.75 10.62 34.81
C LEU A 941 -1.87 9.67 33.99
N ASP A 942 -1.86 9.88 32.67
CA ASP A 942 -1.14 9.11 31.66
C ASP A 942 -1.06 9.96 30.37
N GLU A 943 0.03 9.83 29.62
CA GLU A 943 0.32 10.56 28.38
C GLU A 943 0.48 9.64 27.16
N SER A 944 0.27 8.34 27.34
CA SER A 944 0.51 7.34 26.30
C SER A 944 -0.76 6.64 25.81
N CYS A 945 -1.69 6.27 26.70
CA CYS A 945 -2.78 5.38 26.31
C CYS A 945 -3.87 6.14 25.55
N ARG A 946 -4.14 5.67 24.33
CA ARG A 946 -5.46 5.83 23.72
C ARG A 946 -6.46 4.89 24.39
N VAL A 947 -7.28 5.41 25.30
CA VAL A 947 -8.13 4.60 26.17
C VAL A 947 -9.47 4.30 25.52
N TYR A 948 -9.85 3.02 25.45
CA TYR A 948 -11.14 2.55 24.92
C TYR A 948 -12.05 1.92 25.98
N ALA A 949 -11.48 1.52 27.12
CA ALA A 949 -12.22 0.97 28.23
C ALA A 949 -11.51 1.27 29.55
N SER A 950 -12.26 1.42 30.63
CA SER A 950 -11.67 1.60 31.96
C SER A 950 -12.55 1.04 33.08
N VAL A 951 -11.93 0.79 34.23
CA VAL A 951 -12.62 0.44 35.48
C VAL A 951 -11.88 1.04 36.67
N THR A 952 -12.63 1.44 37.72
CA THR A 952 -12.06 2.05 38.94
C THR A 952 -12.46 1.30 40.21
N GLU A 953 -11.46 0.96 41.02
CA GLU A 953 -11.57 0.34 42.34
C GLU A 953 -10.85 1.22 43.38
N PRO A 954 -11.04 1.02 44.71
CA PRO A 954 -10.37 1.83 45.71
C PRO A 954 -8.84 1.84 45.53
N GLY A 955 -8.27 3.00 45.21
CA GLY A 955 -6.83 3.18 44.99
C GLY A 955 -6.29 2.68 43.65
N LEU A 956 -7.17 2.36 42.68
CA LEU A 956 -6.80 1.70 41.43
C LEU A 956 -7.67 2.17 40.26
N VAL A 957 -7.02 2.63 39.20
CA VAL A 957 -7.60 2.88 37.89
C VAL A 957 -6.99 1.90 36.90
N ILE A 958 -7.80 1.18 36.15
CA ILE A 958 -7.32 0.31 35.07
C ILE A 958 -7.79 0.89 33.74
N LEU A 959 -6.84 1.20 32.86
CA LEU A 959 -7.06 1.71 31.52
C LEU A 959 -6.75 0.60 30.50
N GLY A 960 -7.62 0.42 29.51
CA GLY A 960 -7.38 -0.46 28.37
C GLY A 960 -7.05 0.36 27.13
N ASP A 961 -5.91 0.08 26.50
CA ASP A 961 -5.38 0.89 25.39
C ASP A 961 -5.57 0.26 23.99
N ALA A 962 -5.17 1.02 22.97
CA ALA A 962 -5.18 0.61 21.57
C ALA A 962 -4.23 -0.56 21.25
N ASP A 963 -3.13 -0.70 21.99
CA ASP A 963 -2.11 -1.73 21.78
C ASP A 963 -2.45 -3.08 22.43
N GLY A 964 -3.52 -3.12 23.22
CA GLY A 964 -4.02 -4.33 23.85
C GLY A 964 -3.46 -4.59 25.24
N TYR A 965 -2.97 -3.56 25.91
CA TYR A 965 -2.56 -3.59 27.30
C TYR A 965 -3.65 -3.05 28.23
N LEU A 966 -3.70 -3.68 29.40
CA LEU A 966 -4.33 -3.13 30.60
C LEU A 966 -3.25 -2.44 31.43
N HIS A 967 -3.44 -1.16 31.75
CA HIS A 967 -2.56 -0.35 32.58
C HIS A 967 -3.24 -0.02 33.89
N ALA A 968 -2.70 -0.54 34.98
CA ALA A 968 -3.13 -0.18 36.32
C ALA A 968 -2.32 0.99 36.86
N ILE A 969 -3.02 2.02 37.30
CA ILE A 969 -2.48 3.28 37.77
C ILE A 969 -3.09 3.58 39.15
N GLY A 970 -2.30 4.12 40.07
CA GLY A 970 -2.82 4.65 41.34
C GLY A 970 -3.58 5.96 41.15
N ASP A 971 -4.38 6.35 42.15
CA ASP A 971 -5.09 7.64 42.12
C ASP A 971 -4.15 8.86 42.06
N ASP A 972 -2.85 8.65 42.34
CA ASP A 972 -1.76 9.63 42.25
C ASP A 972 -1.01 9.60 40.89
N GLY A 973 -1.50 8.85 39.90
CA GLY A 973 -0.87 8.72 38.57
C GLY A 973 0.30 7.74 38.52
N ARG A 974 0.65 7.06 39.63
CA ARG A 974 1.77 6.12 39.61
C ARG A 974 1.41 4.81 38.90
N PRO A 975 2.20 4.34 37.91
CA PRO A 975 1.98 3.05 37.29
C PRO A 975 2.21 1.93 38.31
N LEU A 976 1.26 1.00 38.39
CA LEU A 976 1.27 -0.13 39.33
C LEU A 976 1.62 -1.44 38.62
N TRP A 977 1.00 -1.73 37.49
CA TRP A 977 1.29 -2.90 36.65
C TRP A 977 0.69 -2.74 35.26
N ARG A 978 1.22 -3.50 34.29
CA ARG A 978 0.61 -3.69 32.95
C ARG A 978 0.32 -5.16 32.65
N HIS A 979 -0.62 -5.45 31.76
CA HIS A 979 -0.94 -6.82 31.32
C HIS A 979 -1.46 -6.85 29.87
N HIS A 980 -0.79 -7.57 28.98
CA HIS A 980 -1.15 -7.66 27.57
C HIS A 980 -2.21 -8.73 27.32
N ILE A 981 -3.31 -8.36 26.68
CA ILE A 981 -4.40 -9.26 26.25
C ILE A 981 -4.28 -9.57 24.76
N GLY A 982 -3.79 -8.62 23.97
CA GLY A 982 -3.69 -8.66 22.51
C GLY A 982 -4.82 -7.90 21.81
N SER A 983 -4.45 -7.02 20.88
CA SER A 983 -5.35 -6.11 20.14
C SER A 983 -6.08 -5.10 21.05
N THR A 984 -6.54 -3.99 20.49
CA THR A 984 -7.22 -2.89 21.20
C THR A 984 -8.25 -3.36 22.21
N ILE A 985 -8.11 -2.94 23.48
CA ILE A 985 -9.02 -3.31 24.55
C ILE A 985 -10.36 -2.60 24.36
N SER A 986 -11.47 -3.34 24.37
CA SER A 986 -12.82 -2.81 24.10
C SER A 986 -13.81 -2.99 25.25
N GLY A 987 -13.39 -3.61 26.35
CA GLY A 987 -14.24 -3.76 27.53
C GLY A 987 -13.50 -4.36 28.71
N ILE A 988 -13.82 -3.90 29.92
CA ILE A 988 -13.24 -4.38 31.17
C ILE A 988 -14.36 -4.53 32.22
N ASP A 989 -14.39 -5.63 32.96
CA ASP A 989 -15.19 -5.75 34.20
C ASP A 989 -14.34 -6.40 35.30
N ILE A 990 -14.50 -5.96 36.54
CA ILE A 990 -13.75 -6.47 37.69
C ILE A 990 -14.71 -6.94 38.78
N SER A 991 -14.37 -8.00 39.50
CA SER A 991 -15.15 -8.46 40.65
C SER A 991 -15.01 -7.48 41.83
N PRO A 992 -16.01 -7.35 42.72
CA PRO A 992 -15.98 -6.37 43.82
C PRO A 992 -14.83 -6.57 44.82
N ASP A 993 -14.25 -7.77 44.86
CA ASP A 993 -13.07 -8.09 45.67
C ASP A 993 -11.74 -7.87 44.94
N GLY A 994 -11.78 -7.45 43.67
CA GLY A 994 -10.62 -7.24 42.82
C GLY A 994 -9.84 -8.51 42.49
N ASN A 995 -10.42 -9.70 42.67
CA ASN A 995 -9.72 -10.97 42.43
C ASN A 995 -9.91 -11.52 41.02
N THR A 996 -10.96 -11.13 40.31
CA THR A 996 -11.27 -11.57 38.94
C THR A 996 -11.43 -10.36 38.05
N LEU A 997 -10.75 -10.37 36.90
CA LEU A 997 -10.88 -9.35 35.86
C LEU A 997 -11.25 -10.02 34.54
N TRP A 998 -12.16 -9.40 33.80
CA TRP A 998 -12.48 -9.75 32.42
C TRP A 998 -12.01 -8.63 31.51
N ALA A 999 -11.35 -9.00 30.42
CA ALA A 999 -10.88 -8.06 29.41
C ALA A 999 -11.26 -8.54 28.02
N ALA A 1000 -11.82 -7.63 27.23
CA ALA A 1000 -12.25 -7.88 25.86
C ALA A 1000 -11.43 -7.06 24.86
N SER A 1001 -11.28 -7.53 23.63
CA SER A 1001 -10.56 -6.78 22.58
C SER A 1001 -11.20 -6.84 21.20
N TYR A 1002 -10.77 -5.93 20.32
CA TYR A 1002 -11.13 -5.88 18.90
C TYR A 1002 -10.69 -7.14 18.14
N GLY A 1003 -9.59 -7.77 18.58
CA GLY A 1003 -9.06 -9.01 18.02
C GLY A 1003 -9.92 -10.26 18.28
N GLY A 1004 -11.10 -10.11 18.89
CA GLY A 1004 -12.01 -11.20 19.18
C GLY A 1004 -11.67 -11.97 20.44
N TYR A 1005 -11.02 -11.35 21.41
CA TYR A 1005 -10.64 -12.00 22.65
C TYR A 1005 -11.51 -11.57 23.83
N LEU A 1006 -11.89 -12.52 24.68
CA LEU A 1006 -12.44 -12.27 26.00
C LEU A 1006 -11.70 -13.13 27.02
N ALA A 1007 -10.75 -12.52 27.71
CA ALA A 1007 -9.88 -13.17 28.68
C ALA A 1007 -10.43 -13.06 30.10
N ARG A 1008 -10.37 -14.17 30.85
CA ARG A 1008 -10.66 -14.22 32.30
C ARG A 1008 -9.37 -14.30 33.08
N LEU A 1009 -9.06 -13.23 33.79
CA LEU A 1009 -7.89 -13.09 34.63
C LEU A 1009 -8.22 -13.30 36.10
N GLN A 1010 -7.38 -14.06 36.81
CA GLN A 1010 -7.53 -14.28 38.25
C GLN A 1010 -6.26 -13.88 39.00
N ARG A 1011 -6.42 -13.17 40.12
CA ARG A 1011 -5.29 -12.76 40.95
C ARG A 1011 -4.61 -13.97 41.58
N SER A 1012 -3.29 -14.06 41.44
CA SER A 1012 -2.47 -15.16 41.95
C SER A 1012 -1.56 -14.71 43.09
N GLU A 1013 -1.49 -15.52 44.15
CA GLU A 1013 -0.50 -15.37 45.23
C GLU A 1013 0.85 -16.02 44.86
N ALA A 1014 0.88 -16.90 43.86
CA ALA A 1014 2.07 -17.64 43.45
C ALA A 1014 3.08 -16.81 42.64
N GLY A 1015 2.69 -15.61 42.19
CA GLY A 1015 3.54 -14.70 41.40
C GLY A 1015 2.88 -14.27 40.09
N MET A 1016 3.69 -13.72 39.19
CA MET A 1016 3.27 -13.32 37.84
C MET A 1016 3.08 -14.56 36.95
N ASP A 1017 2.19 -14.48 35.97
CA ASP A 1017 2.07 -15.49 34.94
C ASP A 1017 3.36 -15.55 34.11
N PRO A 1018 4.05 -16.70 33.99
CA PRO A 1018 5.25 -16.81 33.19
C PRO A 1018 4.98 -16.69 31.67
N TYR A 1019 3.73 -16.79 31.23
CA TYR A 1019 3.34 -16.73 29.81
C TYR A 1019 2.63 -15.43 29.40
N ALA A 1020 2.27 -14.55 30.34
CA ALA A 1020 1.64 -13.27 30.03
C ALA A 1020 2.69 -12.15 29.90
N ILE A 1021 2.55 -11.31 28.88
CA ILE A 1021 3.38 -10.11 28.74
C ILE A 1021 2.86 -9.05 29.72
N GLY A 1022 3.75 -8.47 30.53
CA GLY A 1022 3.40 -7.46 31.54
C GLY A 1022 3.83 -7.83 32.96
N THR A 1023 3.49 -7.00 33.93
CA THR A 1023 4.00 -7.03 35.33
C THR A 1023 2.92 -7.32 36.37
N SER A 1024 1.69 -7.60 35.94
CA SER A 1024 0.58 -7.85 36.86
C SER A 1024 0.66 -9.23 37.53
N ARG A 1025 -0.03 -9.37 38.66
CA ARG A 1025 -0.20 -10.65 39.38
C ARG A 1025 -1.44 -11.43 38.96
N TYR A 1026 -2.01 -11.08 37.81
CA TYR A 1026 -3.12 -11.81 37.24
C TYR A 1026 -2.60 -12.93 36.35
N VAL A 1027 -3.25 -14.09 36.44
CA VAL A 1027 -3.03 -15.24 35.56
C VAL A 1027 -4.27 -15.46 34.70
N GLU A 1028 -4.06 -15.78 33.43
CA GLU A 1028 -5.18 -16.09 32.53
C GLU A 1028 -5.72 -17.50 32.82
N THR A 1029 -6.99 -17.58 33.19
CA THR A 1029 -7.67 -18.84 33.55
C THR A 1029 -8.49 -19.43 32.41
N SER A 1030 -8.92 -18.62 31.47
CA SER A 1030 -9.61 -19.03 30.25
C SER A 1030 -9.73 -17.87 29.28
N ARG A 1031 -9.88 -18.15 27.99
CA ARG A 1031 -10.17 -17.14 26.97
C ARG A 1031 -11.23 -17.63 26.00
N TRP A 1032 -12.13 -16.73 25.61
CA TRP A 1032 -13.00 -16.94 24.46
C TRP A 1032 -12.43 -16.22 23.24
N ILE A 1033 -12.53 -16.86 22.08
CA ILE A 1033 -12.06 -16.34 20.79
C ILE A 1033 -13.23 -16.34 19.81
N PHE A 1034 -13.53 -15.17 19.26
CA PHE A 1034 -14.55 -14.96 18.24
C PHE A 1034 -13.90 -14.46 16.95
N TRP A 1035 -13.66 -15.39 16.03
CA TRP A 1035 -13.11 -15.10 14.71
C TRP A 1035 -14.12 -15.37 13.60
N SER A 1036 -14.14 -14.51 12.59
CA SER A 1036 -15.10 -14.56 11.47
C SER A 1036 -14.88 -15.75 10.53
N ASP A 1037 -13.67 -16.31 10.51
CA ASP A 1037 -13.26 -17.47 9.71
C ASP A 1037 -13.38 -18.81 10.47
N GLU A 1038 -13.84 -18.79 11.73
CA GLU A 1038 -14.17 -19.99 12.50
C GLU A 1038 -15.67 -20.30 12.42
N ALA A 1039 -16.02 -21.60 12.38
CA ALA A 1039 -17.42 -22.03 12.30
C ALA A 1039 -18.22 -21.76 13.60
N ALA A 1040 -17.53 -21.65 14.73
CA ALA A 1040 -18.09 -21.34 16.05
C ALA A 1040 -17.03 -20.64 16.92
N PRO A 1041 -17.42 -19.93 18.00
CA PRO A 1041 -16.47 -19.38 18.96
C PRO A 1041 -15.62 -20.49 19.58
N LEU A 1042 -14.36 -20.21 19.87
CA LEU A 1042 -13.46 -21.15 20.53
C LEU A 1042 -13.28 -20.76 21.99
N ARG A 1043 -13.22 -21.76 22.87
CA ARG A 1043 -12.74 -21.59 24.24
C ARG A 1043 -11.33 -22.14 24.34
N TRP A 1044 -10.43 -21.31 24.84
CA TRP A 1044 -9.03 -21.62 25.11
C TRP A 1044 -8.78 -21.78 26.60
#